data_AF-A0A9E1UW70-F1
#
_entry.id   AF-A0A9E1UW70-F1
#
_cell.length_a   1.000
_cell.length_b   1.000
_cell.length_c   1.000
_cell.angle_alpha   90.00
_cell.angle_beta   90.00
_cell.angle_gamma   90.00
#
_symmetry.space_group_name_H-M   'P 1'
#
loop_
_entity.id
_entity.type
_entity.pdbx_description
1 polymer ?
#
loop_
_entity_poly.entity_id
_entity_poly.type
_entity_poly.pdbx_seq_one_letter_code
_entity_poly.pdbx_strand_id
1 'polypeptide(L)'
;GCHIDYASHYEPCFCTHCEARWAAYAKERGLAAVGLRELPGDIQHRMHLREFRIRCVMDFLGMVREEARKIKPGFGTDGTWHQDSGSTYQWAYGDHFDLMCIEGTTWGPFPPESQQILWLKLSHALSRNKVGMSVTYHLINEGGERHHGRMASDRAKLALCEIMSQGAVSWIGLGGPKTGNLLREHVPMVGEVYTTWAQLETPLSTRTDIGDVGIVFSPRSYLVSGAIRKQLFAVGQALMKSHIPFVIHSDVGLTAEKLAQCPATVLLDAQALTPEATTALDAYVSNGGRLLMLGGEPVYAKDWSTLDEVPELLRKPKGKGLLSKDYQGNPVWYVPGDAVAGTKLGAAQNIVVNQQEAAPLAVEGESKALNVSGSAGPNYSVYVDLTHQDGSNTWGQVATFKTGTHGWESSRFVIKPAKPVKSANVHVLLRGYSGTAWFRKVRFGPWDAGAKKITTNLLGDGLNPGGGKTYVAGAGQDAAKGVWGPYAKGFEVEEIAGEGPTIKLAAGTDLIAVSPMHRADPVTTQNTLALLKPILPPSMLAVEGGNAEQVYCDVSLCQGGALLQLINYNAELHPELPELEQQKREHTIPVTNLRVRFTPPKGQRIKALTLKIPGAKDAELPLHNGSFTIPKLSQYAAVLVELAATVQE
;
A
#
# COMPACT_ATOMS: atom_id res chain seq x y z
N GLY A 1 2.16 -23.65 19.15
CA GLY A 1 1.03 -22.79 18.84
C GLY A 1 0.22 -23.38 17.70
N CYS A 2 -0.67 -22.61 17.10
CA CYS A 2 -1.45 -23.00 15.92
C CYS A 2 -1.46 -21.85 14.92
N HIS A 3 -1.18 -22.18 13.65
CA HIS A 3 -1.39 -21.31 12.49
C HIS A 3 -2.86 -21.19 12.23
N ILE A 4 -3.37 -19.96 12.16
CA ILE A 4 -4.77 -19.72 11.78
C ILE A 4 -4.78 -18.80 10.57
N ASP A 5 -4.76 -19.43 9.39
CA ASP A 5 -4.93 -18.72 8.13
C ASP A 5 -6.39 -18.29 7.96
N TYR A 6 -6.61 -16.98 7.87
CA TYR A 6 -7.93 -16.39 7.70
C TYR A 6 -7.98 -15.59 6.40
N ALA A 7 -8.33 -16.27 5.32
CA ALA A 7 -8.48 -15.67 4.01
C ALA A 7 -9.85 -14.93 3.94
N SER A 8 -9.89 -13.62 3.68
CA SER A 8 -11.12 -12.81 3.67
C SER A 8 -12.07 -13.08 2.47
N HIS A 9 -11.86 -14.18 1.75
CA HIS A 9 -12.59 -14.54 0.53
C HIS A 9 -13.81 -15.43 0.79
N TYR A 10 -14.12 -15.75 2.04
CA TYR A 10 -15.24 -16.63 2.39
C TYR A 10 -16.60 -15.90 2.33
N GLU A 11 -17.64 -16.66 2.01
CA GLU A 11 -19.01 -16.19 1.95
C GLU A 11 -19.44 -15.57 3.30
N PRO A 12 -20.13 -14.43 3.30
CA PRO A 12 -20.61 -13.84 4.55
C PRO A 12 -21.58 -14.76 5.30
N CYS A 13 -21.43 -14.86 6.61
CA CYS A 13 -22.33 -15.62 7.46
C CYS A 13 -23.53 -14.78 7.91
N PHE A 14 -24.73 -15.35 7.80
CA PHE A 14 -26.00 -14.75 8.19
C PHE A 14 -26.83 -15.69 9.07
N CYS A 15 -26.17 -16.54 9.86
CA CYS A 15 -26.86 -17.41 10.81
C CYS A 15 -27.48 -16.58 11.94
N THR A 16 -28.40 -17.20 12.70
CA THR A 16 -29.09 -16.56 13.83
C THR A 16 -28.13 -15.95 14.86
N HIS A 17 -26.96 -16.57 15.07
CA HIS A 17 -25.93 -16.02 15.93
C HIS A 17 -25.33 -14.71 15.38
N CYS A 18 -25.00 -14.66 14.08
CA CYS A 18 -24.46 -13.45 13.46
C CYS A 18 -25.50 -12.32 13.42
N GLU A 19 -26.77 -12.63 13.14
CA GLU A 19 -27.87 -11.65 13.19
C GLU A 19 -28.03 -11.07 14.60
N ALA A 20 -28.04 -11.91 15.65
CA ALA A 20 -28.14 -11.44 17.03
C ALA A 20 -26.92 -10.60 17.46
N ARG A 21 -25.71 -11.02 17.08
CA ARG A 21 -24.50 -10.25 17.36
C ARG A 21 -24.48 -8.93 16.60
N TRP A 22 -24.95 -8.89 15.36
CA TRP A 22 -25.10 -7.66 14.59
C TRP A 22 -26.10 -6.71 15.23
N ALA A 23 -27.27 -7.20 15.65
CA ALA A 23 -28.27 -6.37 16.32
C ALA A 23 -27.71 -5.72 17.60
N ALA A 24 -26.93 -6.46 18.39
CA ALA A 24 -26.22 -5.90 19.55
C ALA A 24 -25.16 -4.86 19.13
N TYR A 25 -24.33 -5.18 18.14
CA TYR A 25 -23.27 -4.31 17.61
C TYR A 25 -23.83 -2.98 17.08
N ALA A 26 -24.91 -3.05 16.29
CA ALA A 26 -25.60 -1.92 15.69
C ALA A 26 -26.24 -1.03 16.77
N LYS A 27 -26.93 -1.64 17.75
CA LYS A 27 -27.52 -0.92 18.87
C LYS A 27 -26.47 -0.17 19.70
N GLU A 28 -25.34 -0.82 20.03
CA GLU A 28 -24.24 -0.20 20.78
C GLU A 28 -23.67 1.04 20.08
N ARG A 29 -23.72 1.06 18.74
CA ARG A 29 -23.18 2.13 17.90
C ARG A 29 -24.23 3.11 17.40
N GLY A 30 -25.46 3.03 17.91
CA GLY A 30 -26.54 3.94 17.54
C GLY A 30 -26.99 3.82 16.07
N LEU A 31 -26.70 2.71 15.41
CA LEU A 31 -27.20 2.45 14.07
C LEU A 31 -28.71 2.18 14.14
N ALA A 32 -29.46 2.68 13.16
CA ALA A 32 -30.88 2.38 13.02
C ALA A 32 -31.10 0.85 13.03
N ALA A 33 -32.22 0.40 13.57
CA ALA A 33 -32.53 -1.03 13.65
C ALA A 33 -32.60 -1.63 12.24
N VAL A 34 -31.49 -2.24 11.82
CA VAL A 34 -31.27 -2.76 10.48
C VAL A 34 -30.76 -4.19 10.57
N GLY A 35 -31.39 -5.10 9.83
CA GLY A 35 -30.96 -6.49 9.77
C GLY A 35 -29.61 -6.65 9.06
N LEU A 36 -28.86 -7.72 9.36
CA LEU A 36 -27.54 -7.97 8.76
C LEU A 36 -27.62 -8.18 7.24
N ARG A 37 -28.82 -8.51 6.73
CA ARG A 37 -29.11 -8.72 5.31
C ARG A 37 -29.62 -7.49 4.58
N GLU A 38 -30.05 -6.46 5.31
CA GLU A 38 -30.82 -5.33 4.80
C GLU A 38 -30.11 -3.99 5.07
N LEU A 39 -28.78 -3.99 5.12
CA LEU A 39 -28.04 -2.76 5.33
C LEU A 39 -28.15 -1.81 4.12
N PRO A 40 -28.33 -0.50 4.37
CA PRO A 40 -28.16 0.51 3.35
C PRO A 40 -26.76 0.45 2.71
N GLY A 41 -26.68 0.88 1.45
CA GLY A 41 -25.41 0.92 0.70
C GLY A 41 -24.50 2.12 1.04
N ASP A 42 -24.87 2.98 2.00
CA ASP A 42 -24.04 4.11 2.39
C ASP A 42 -22.74 3.67 3.08
N ILE A 43 -21.78 4.60 3.16
CA ILE A 43 -20.46 4.29 3.67
C ILE A 43 -20.45 3.95 5.16
N GLN A 44 -21.31 4.56 5.97
CA GLN A 44 -21.36 4.32 7.41
C GLN A 44 -21.76 2.87 7.70
N HIS A 45 -22.86 2.41 7.11
CA HIS A 45 -23.33 1.04 7.27
C HIS A 45 -22.36 0.01 6.68
N ARG A 46 -21.80 0.27 5.49
CA ARG A 46 -20.81 -0.63 4.87
C ARG A 46 -19.54 -0.77 5.71
N MET A 47 -19.04 0.33 6.27
CA MET A 47 -17.84 0.28 7.10
C MET A 47 -18.11 -0.43 8.43
N HIS A 48 -19.22 -0.14 9.10
CA HIS A 48 -19.58 -0.86 10.32
C HIS A 48 -19.82 -2.37 10.11
N LEU A 49 -20.41 -2.76 8.98
CA LEU A 49 -20.51 -4.19 8.62
C LEU A 49 -19.13 -4.84 8.49
N ARG A 50 -18.18 -4.13 7.87
CA ARG A 50 -16.79 -4.60 7.73
C ARG A 50 -16.13 -4.74 9.10
N GLU A 51 -16.26 -3.73 9.97
CA GLU A 51 -15.74 -3.76 11.34
C GLU A 51 -16.34 -4.88 12.19
N PHE A 52 -17.66 -5.09 12.08
CA PHE A 52 -18.37 -6.16 12.78
C PHE A 52 -17.79 -7.53 12.39
N ARG A 53 -17.66 -7.79 11.08
CA ARG A 53 -17.08 -9.05 10.58
C ARG A 53 -15.64 -9.23 11.07
N ILE A 54 -14.83 -8.16 11.06
CA ILE A 54 -13.47 -8.15 11.60
C ILE A 54 -13.45 -8.58 13.07
N ARG A 55 -14.32 -7.99 13.89
CA ARG A 55 -14.39 -8.30 15.33
C ARG A 55 -14.84 -9.72 15.60
N CYS A 56 -15.81 -10.25 14.85
CA CYS A 56 -16.23 -11.64 14.98
C CYS A 56 -15.06 -12.63 14.80
N VAL A 57 -14.16 -12.34 13.85
CA VAL A 57 -12.95 -13.15 13.63
C VAL A 57 -11.95 -12.98 14.77
N MET A 58 -11.68 -11.75 15.21
CA MET A 58 -10.74 -11.50 16.31
C MET A 58 -11.22 -12.14 17.63
N ASP A 59 -12.52 -12.08 17.92
CA ASP A 59 -13.10 -12.73 19.10
C ASP A 59 -12.97 -14.24 19.02
N PHE A 60 -13.16 -14.84 17.84
CA PHE A 60 -12.94 -16.26 17.64
C PHE A 60 -11.47 -16.65 17.87
N LEU A 61 -10.50 -15.88 17.34
CA LEU A 61 -9.08 -16.11 17.59
C LEU A 61 -8.72 -16.01 19.08
N GLY A 62 -9.27 -15.00 19.77
CA GLY A 62 -9.12 -14.85 21.22
C GLY A 62 -9.65 -16.06 21.98
N MET A 63 -10.85 -16.52 21.64
CA MET A 63 -11.46 -17.72 22.24
C MET A 63 -10.60 -18.96 22.00
N VAL A 64 -10.13 -19.21 20.77
CA VAL A 64 -9.25 -20.35 20.46
C VAL A 64 -7.98 -20.30 21.31
N ARG A 65 -7.36 -19.12 21.42
CA ARG A 65 -6.16 -18.91 22.24
C ARG A 65 -6.41 -19.17 23.72
N GLU A 66 -7.51 -18.64 24.27
CA GLU A 66 -7.88 -18.82 25.67
C GLU A 66 -8.17 -20.28 26.01
N GLU A 67 -9.00 -20.97 25.22
CA GLU A 67 -9.31 -22.38 25.43
C GLU A 67 -8.07 -23.28 25.27
N ALA A 68 -7.24 -23.02 24.24
CA ALA A 68 -6.00 -23.77 24.04
C ALA A 68 -5.03 -23.61 25.22
N ARG A 69 -4.99 -22.43 25.86
CA ARG A 69 -4.14 -22.16 27.02
C ARG A 69 -4.62 -22.82 28.31
N LYS A 70 -5.92 -23.10 28.44
CA LYS A 70 -6.43 -23.93 29.55
C LYS A 70 -5.88 -25.36 29.46
N ILE A 71 -5.60 -25.86 28.26
CA ILE A 71 -5.02 -27.18 28.02
C ILE A 71 -3.48 -27.14 28.10
N LYS A 72 -2.86 -26.15 27.44
CA LYS A 72 -1.40 -25.99 27.39
C LYS A 72 -1.01 -24.54 27.71
N PRO A 73 -0.57 -24.24 28.93
CA PRO A 73 -0.03 -22.93 29.28
C PRO A 73 1.07 -22.51 28.30
N GLY A 74 1.02 -21.26 27.83
CA GLY A 74 1.94 -20.74 26.82
C GLY A 74 1.62 -21.14 25.37
N PHE A 75 0.47 -21.77 25.09
CA PHE A 75 0.03 -21.98 23.72
C PHE A 75 -0.14 -20.63 22.99
N GLY A 76 0.69 -20.42 21.97
CA GLY A 76 0.64 -19.23 21.12
C GLY A 76 -0.31 -19.41 19.93
N THR A 77 -1.01 -18.35 19.53
CA THR A 77 -1.73 -18.29 18.26
C THR A 77 -1.19 -17.15 17.40
N ASP A 78 -1.30 -17.28 16.09
CA ASP A 78 -1.10 -16.18 15.15
C ASP A 78 -2.39 -15.91 14.37
N GLY A 79 -2.40 -14.79 13.66
CA GLY A 79 -3.43 -14.48 12.68
C GLY A 79 -2.79 -14.02 11.37
N THR A 80 -3.17 -14.64 10.26
CA THR A 80 -2.62 -14.30 8.95
C THR A 80 -3.20 -13.01 8.39
N TRP A 81 -2.29 -12.16 7.96
CA TRP A 81 -2.57 -10.95 7.22
C TRP A 81 -2.11 -11.09 5.76
N HIS A 82 -3.09 -10.96 4.85
CA HIS A 82 -2.88 -11.04 3.40
C HIS A 82 -2.65 -9.65 2.81
N GLN A 83 -1.54 -9.49 2.07
CA GLN A 83 -1.09 -8.20 1.51
C GLN A 83 -2.06 -7.59 0.49
N ASP A 84 -2.76 -8.43 -0.28
CA ASP A 84 -3.48 -7.99 -1.49
C ASP A 84 -5.00 -8.00 -1.37
N SER A 85 -5.56 -8.76 -0.42
CA SER A 85 -7.02 -8.95 -0.32
C SER A 85 -7.71 -7.92 0.57
N GLY A 86 -6.96 -6.96 1.14
CA GLY A 86 -7.52 -6.05 2.11
C GLY A 86 -8.17 -6.80 3.28
N SER A 87 -7.56 -7.93 3.71
CA SER A 87 -7.86 -8.63 4.96
C SER A 87 -7.54 -7.71 6.14
N THR A 88 -8.42 -6.75 6.35
CA THR A 88 -8.19 -5.55 7.13
C THR A 88 -8.55 -5.74 8.59
N TYR A 89 -8.00 -6.78 9.24
CA TYR A 89 -8.08 -6.88 10.70
C TYR A 89 -7.15 -5.86 11.41
N GLN A 90 -6.52 -4.98 10.63
CA GLN A 90 -5.43 -4.04 10.90
C GLN A 90 -5.56 -3.12 12.12
N TRP A 91 -6.77 -2.75 12.55
CA TRP A 91 -6.98 -1.82 13.65
C TRP A 91 -7.54 -2.49 14.92
N ALA A 92 -7.97 -3.75 14.82
CA ALA A 92 -8.51 -4.55 15.93
C ALA A 92 -7.46 -5.48 16.55
N TYR A 93 -6.18 -5.26 16.23
CA TYR A 93 -5.07 -6.03 16.77
C TYR A 93 -4.80 -5.63 18.23
N GLY A 94 -5.52 -6.31 19.13
CA GLY A 94 -5.27 -6.37 20.57
C GLY A 94 -4.54 -7.66 20.95
N ASP A 95 -4.92 -8.26 22.08
CA ASP A 95 -4.30 -9.49 22.59
C ASP A 95 -4.93 -10.79 22.07
N HIS A 96 -5.62 -10.72 20.93
CA HIS A 96 -6.30 -11.87 20.32
C HIS A 96 -5.33 -12.92 19.74
N PHE A 97 -4.07 -12.53 19.50
CA PHE A 97 -3.00 -13.39 19.00
C PHE A 97 -1.66 -13.02 19.64
N ASP A 98 -0.66 -13.88 19.47
CA ASP A 98 0.69 -13.75 20.01
C ASP A 98 1.73 -13.38 18.93
N LEU A 99 1.53 -13.82 17.68
CA LEU A 99 2.39 -13.49 16.54
C LEU A 99 1.57 -12.87 15.39
N MET A 100 2.09 -11.82 14.77
CA MET A 100 1.47 -11.25 13.57
C MET A 100 2.00 -11.99 12.35
N CYS A 101 1.17 -12.85 11.75
CA CYS A 101 1.55 -13.52 10.52
C CYS A 101 1.31 -12.60 9.32
N ILE A 102 2.31 -12.43 8.47
CA ILE A 102 2.17 -11.87 7.13
C ILE A 102 2.37 -13.01 6.13
N GLU A 103 1.57 -13.03 5.09
CA GLU A 103 1.99 -13.74 3.88
C GLU A 103 2.98 -12.87 3.14
N GLY A 104 4.22 -13.31 2.98
CA GLY A 104 5.17 -12.66 2.12
C GLY A 104 4.71 -12.80 0.67
N THR A 105 4.27 -11.73 0.02
CA THR A 105 4.21 -11.73 -1.44
C THR A 105 5.47 -11.04 -1.95
N THR A 106 6.22 -11.73 -2.79
CA THR A 106 7.14 -11.04 -3.70
C THR A 106 6.34 -10.70 -4.94
N TRP A 107 5.74 -9.51 -4.96
CA TRP A 107 5.26 -8.86 -6.20
C TRP A 107 6.27 -8.99 -7.38
N GLY A 108 6.12 -9.95 -8.27
CA GLY A 108 6.93 -10.01 -9.50
C GLY A 108 8.41 -10.39 -9.30
N PRO A 109 9.22 -10.26 -10.37
CA PRO A 109 10.54 -10.88 -10.45
C PRO A 109 11.51 -10.23 -9.45
N PHE A 110 11.98 -11.05 -8.50
CA PHE A 110 13.07 -10.84 -7.54
C PHE A 110 13.43 -9.39 -7.13
N PRO A 111 13.30 -9.09 -5.83
CA PRO A 111 12.00 -8.77 -5.30
C PRO A 111 11.31 -7.67 -6.16
N PRO A 112 9.96 -7.57 -6.16
CA PRO A 112 9.37 -6.24 -6.40
C PRO A 112 10.11 -5.23 -5.56
N GLU A 113 10.26 -3.99 -5.99
CA GLU A 113 9.94 -2.83 -5.14
C GLU A 113 9.95 -3.07 -3.60
N SER A 114 11.06 -3.51 -2.96
CA SER A 114 11.01 -4.30 -1.70
C SER A 114 9.91 -3.85 -0.74
N GLN A 115 8.83 -4.62 -0.72
CA GLN A 115 7.63 -4.33 0.08
C GLN A 115 7.72 -5.00 1.45
N GLN A 116 8.52 -6.07 1.56
CA GLN A 116 8.55 -6.93 2.75
C GLN A 116 9.03 -6.20 4.00
N ILE A 117 10.11 -5.42 3.90
CA ILE A 117 10.62 -4.63 5.04
C ILE A 117 9.55 -3.65 5.53
N LEU A 118 8.95 -2.90 4.61
CA LEU A 118 7.90 -1.93 4.95
C LEU A 118 6.68 -2.61 5.57
N TRP A 119 6.35 -3.82 5.11
CA TRP A 119 5.24 -4.57 5.67
C TRP A 119 5.54 -5.15 7.04
N LEU A 120 6.75 -5.66 7.27
CA LEU A 120 7.20 -6.15 8.57
C LEU A 120 7.23 -5.02 9.59
N LYS A 121 7.77 -3.85 9.23
CA LYS A 121 7.71 -2.65 10.07
C LYS A 121 6.28 -2.25 10.40
N LEU A 122 5.39 -2.23 9.41
CA LEU A 122 4.00 -1.88 9.64
C LEU A 122 3.25 -2.97 10.42
N SER A 123 3.59 -4.25 10.24
CA SER A 123 3.11 -5.37 11.08
C SER A 123 3.46 -5.14 12.55
N HIS A 124 4.70 -4.77 12.87
CA HIS A 124 5.08 -4.40 14.23
C HIS A 124 4.29 -3.19 14.73
N ALA A 125 4.18 -2.14 13.93
CA ALA A 125 3.45 -0.93 14.29
C ALA A 125 1.98 -1.20 14.62
N LEU A 126 1.31 -2.06 13.84
CA LEU A 126 -0.10 -2.41 14.03
C LEU A 126 -0.33 -3.44 15.15
N SER A 127 0.69 -4.22 15.51
CA SER A 127 0.58 -5.31 16.48
C SER A 127 1.20 -5.00 17.85
N ARG A 128 1.48 -3.72 18.15
CA ARG A 128 2.17 -3.27 19.37
C ARG A 128 3.53 -3.96 19.54
N ASN A 129 4.28 -4.06 18.44
CA ASN A 129 5.60 -4.70 18.35
C ASN A 129 5.60 -6.18 18.76
N LYS A 130 4.47 -6.90 18.61
CA LYS A 130 4.50 -8.37 18.64
C LYS A 130 5.45 -8.88 17.54
N VAL A 131 6.01 -10.07 17.77
CA VAL A 131 6.91 -10.71 16.79
C VAL A 131 6.14 -10.97 15.51
N GLY A 132 6.66 -10.44 14.41
CA GLY A 132 6.15 -10.69 13.07
C GLY A 132 6.55 -12.09 12.62
N MET A 133 5.75 -12.70 11.75
CA MET A 133 6.04 -14.00 11.18
C MET A 133 5.74 -13.98 9.69
N SER A 134 6.66 -14.42 8.86
CA SER A 134 6.45 -14.58 7.42
C SER A 134 6.28 -16.07 7.09
N VAL A 135 5.11 -16.45 6.58
CA VAL A 135 4.72 -17.88 6.45
C VAL A 135 4.96 -18.48 5.07
N THR A 136 4.65 -17.76 4.01
CA THR A 136 4.70 -18.30 2.65
C THR A 136 5.15 -17.20 1.70
N TYR A 137 5.93 -17.59 0.69
CA TYR A 137 6.34 -16.72 -0.41
C TYR A 137 5.56 -17.03 -1.68
N HIS A 138 4.84 -16.02 -2.18
CA HIS A 138 4.27 -16.04 -3.51
C HIS A 138 5.24 -15.41 -4.52
N LEU A 139 5.52 -16.12 -5.60
CA LEU A 139 6.08 -15.56 -6.82
C LEU A 139 4.95 -15.01 -7.67
N ILE A 140 5.22 -14.00 -8.49
CA ILE A 140 4.28 -13.53 -9.51
C ILE A 140 4.93 -13.70 -10.87
N ASN A 141 4.20 -14.31 -11.80
CA ASN A 141 4.63 -14.42 -13.20
C ASN A 141 4.42 -13.09 -13.96
N GLU A 142 4.87 -13.03 -15.21
CA GLU A 142 4.68 -11.85 -16.08
C GLU A 142 3.21 -11.46 -16.27
N GLY A 143 2.29 -12.42 -16.16
CA GLY A 143 0.84 -12.23 -16.25
C GLY A 143 0.20 -11.68 -14.97
N GLY A 144 0.96 -11.47 -13.90
CA GLY A 144 0.43 -11.00 -12.62
C GLY A 144 -0.20 -12.09 -11.75
N GLU A 145 -0.07 -13.37 -12.13
CA GLU A 145 -0.61 -14.48 -11.35
C GLU A 145 0.35 -14.92 -10.25
N ARG A 146 -0.19 -15.10 -9.05
CA ARG A 146 0.55 -15.55 -7.87
C ARG A 146 0.67 -17.08 -7.86
N HIS A 147 1.87 -17.59 -7.67
CA HIS A 147 2.11 -19.03 -7.52
C HIS A 147 3.23 -19.34 -6.51
N HIS A 148 3.21 -20.57 -6.00
CA HIS A 148 4.34 -21.14 -5.28
C HIS A 148 5.32 -21.72 -6.30
N GLY A 149 6.40 -20.99 -6.56
CA GLY A 149 7.42 -21.39 -7.52
C GLY A 149 8.81 -21.49 -6.90
N ARG A 150 9.77 -21.89 -7.72
CA ARG A 150 11.16 -22.07 -7.29
C ARG A 150 11.92 -20.74 -7.28
N MET A 151 12.61 -20.47 -6.16
CA MET A 151 13.45 -19.28 -6.01
C MET A 151 14.93 -19.62 -6.27
N ALA A 152 15.68 -18.70 -6.89
CA ALA A 152 17.15 -18.75 -6.86
C ALA A 152 17.65 -18.66 -5.41
N SER A 153 18.80 -19.29 -5.12
CA SER A 153 19.38 -19.33 -3.77
C SER A 153 19.60 -17.94 -3.17
N ASP A 154 20.13 -17.01 -3.97
CA ASP A 154 20.34 -15.62 -3.58
C ASP A 154 19.02 -14.90 -3.22
N ARG A 155 17.91 -15.24 -3.89
CA ARG A 155 16.56 -14.71 -3.58
C ARG A 155 16.13 -15.16 -2.21
N ALA A 156 16.24 -16.47 -1.98
CA ALA A 156 15.84 -17.09 -0.74
C ALA A 156 16.68 -16.54 0.42
N LYS A 157 17.99 -16.35 0.21
CA LYS A 157 18.90 -15.73 1.17
C LYS A 157 18.50 -14.29 1.49
N LEU A 158 18.26 -13.47 0.47
CA LEU A 158 17.84 -12.07 0.63
C LEU A 158 16.52 -11.98 1.41
N ALA A 159 15.51 -12.77 1.02
CA ALA A 159 14.20 -12.77 1.64
C ALA A 159 14.24 -13.22 3.12
N LEU A 160 15.04 -14.25 3.44
CA LEU A 160 15.30 -14.64 4.83
C LEU A 160 15.98 -13.53 5.62
N CYS A 161 16.97 -12.88 5.04
CA CYS A 161 17.68 -11.78 5.68
C CYS A 161 16.77 -10.56 5.90
N GLU A 162 15.81 -10.29 5.02
CA GLU A 162 14.78 -9.26 5.27
C GLU A 162 13.93 -9.60 6.49
N ILE A 163 13.43 -10.83 6.61
CA ILE A 163 12.67 -11.28 7.79
C ILE A 163 13.51 -11.11 9.06
N MET A 164 14.71 -11.70 9.06
CA MET A 164 15.65 -11.62 10.17
C MET A 164 15.93 -10.17 10.55
N SER A 165 16.11 -9.31 9.56
CA SER A 165 16.46 -7.91 9.77
C SER A 165 15.38 -7.11 10.50
N GLN A 166 14.17 -7.63 10.64
CA GLN A 166 13.09 -6.97 11.37
C GLN A 166 12.82 -7.65 12.71
N GLY A 167 13.60 -8.66 13.10
CA GLY A 167 13.33 -9.46 14.31
C GLY A 167 12.04 -10.31 14.20
N ALA A 168 11.53 -10.49 12.98
CA ALA A 168 10.41 -11.38 12.67
C ALA A 168 10.92 -12.82 12.49
N VAL A 169 10.04 -13.83 12.46
CA VAL A 169 10.38 -15.24 12.24
C VAL A 169 9.89 -15.74 10.87
N SER A 170 10.51 -16.80 10.33
CA SER A 170 10.06 -17.45 9.08
C SER A 170 9.41 -18.80 9.41
N TRP A 171 8.22 -19.07 8.86
CA TRP A 171 7.47 -20.31 9.11
C TRP A 171 6.88 -20.90 7.84
N ILE A 172 7.64 -21.77 7.14
CA ILE A 172 7.33 -22.36 5.81
C ILE A 172 7.73 -21.40 4.66
N GLY A 173 7.84 -21.88 3.41
CA GLY A 173 7.76 -20.98 2.25
C GLY A 173 9.04 -20.61 1.49
N LEU A 174 10.20 -21.25 1.67
CA LEU A 174 11.46 -20.83 1.01
C LEU A 174 11.62 -21.24 -0.46
N GLY A 175 10.56 -21.10 -1.24
CA GLY A 175 10.59 -21.20 -2.70
C GLY A 175 10.56 -22.62 -3.25
N GLY A 176 9.70 -23.48 -2.71
CA GLY A 176 9.40 -24.80 -3.28
C GLY A 176 8.09 -24.81 -4.07
N PRO A 177 7.99 -25.58 -5.18
CA PRO A 177 6.77 -25.63 -5.97
C PRO A 177 5.60 -26.22 -5.18
N LYS A 178 4.38 -25.75 -5.47
CA LYS A 178 3.09 -26.14 -4.86
C LYS A 178 2.92 -25.80 -3.38
N THR A 179 3.82 -26.25 -2.50
CA THR A 179 3.67 -26.15 -1.04
C THR A 179 4.65 -25.18 -0.39
N GLY A 180 5.50 -24.50 -1.17
CA GLY A 180 6.49 -23.57 -0.61
C GLY A 180 7.62 -24.24 0.17
N ASN A 181 7.85 -25.55 0.00
CA ASN A 181 8.86 -26.27 0.79
C ASN A 181 10.27 -25.74 0.58
N LEU A 182 11.13 -25.87 1.59
CA LEU A 182 12.56 -25.62 1.45
C LEU A 182 13.16 -26.56 0.40
N LEU A 183 13.80 -25.98 -0.62
CA LEU A 183 14.57 -26.72 -1.62
C LEU A 183 15.82 -27.34 -0.97
N ARG A 184 16.16 -28.59 -1.32
CA ARG A 184 17.31 -29.31 -0.73
C ARG A 184 18.62 -28.57 -0.98
N GLU A 185 18.76 -27.99 -2.16
CA GLU A 185 19.87 -27.16 -2.58
C GLU A 185 20.06 -25.89 -1.73
N HIS A 186 19.00 -25.40 -1.06
CA HIS A 186 19.08 -24.23 -0.19
C HIS A 186 19.49 -24.55 1.25
N VAL A 187 19.49 -25.82 1.67
CA VAL A 187 19.72 -26.23 3.07
C VAL A 187 21.03 -25.66 3.66
N PRO A 188 22.19 -25.71 2.98
CA PRO A 188 23.42 -25.13 3.52
C PRO A 188 23.31 -23.62 3.74
N MET A 189 22.79 -22.89 2.75
CA MET A 189 22.59 -21.44 2.81
C MET A 189 21.65 -21.06 3.96
N VAL A 190 20.54 -21.78 4.12
CA VAL A 190 19.61 -21.55 5.23
C VAL A 190 20.30 -21.78 6.57
N GLY A 191 21.11 -22.83 6.69
CA GLY A 191 21.93 -23.09 7.88
C GLY A 191 22.85 -21.93 8.25
N GLU A 192 23.53 -21.32 7.27
CA GLU A 192 24.38 -20.14 7.48
C GLU A 192 23.59 -18.92 8.00
N VAL A 193 22.42 -18.66 7.40
CA VAL A 193 21.55 -17.54 7.82
C VAL A 193 21.04 -17.76 9.24
N TYR A 194 20.46 -18.92 9.54
CA TYR A 194 19.95 -19.22 10.88
C TYR A 194 21.04 -19.26 11.95
N THR A 195 22.27 -19.67 11.62
CA THR A 195 23.40 -19.60 12.54
C THR A 195 23.71 -18.15 12.91
N THR A 196 23.75 -17.25 11.92
CA THR A 196 23.97 -15.82 12.16
C THR A 196 22.81 -15.20 12.92
N TRP A 197 21.59 -15.60 12.59
CA TRP A 197 20.39 -15.16 13.26
C TRP A 197 20.39 -15.51 14.75
N ALA A 198 20.79 -16.74 15.11
CA ALA A 198 20.94 -17.15 16.50
C ALA A 198 21.99 -16.31 17.24
N GLN A 199 23.11 -15.96 16.58
CA GLN A 199 24.12 -15.05 17.17
C GLN A 199 23.59 -13.62 17.37
N LEU A 200 22.57 -13.22 16.62
CA LEU A 200 21.91 -11.92 16.69
C LEU A 200 20.62 -11.96 17.54
N GLU A 201 20.30 -13.06 18.22
CA GLU A 201 19.03 -13.23 18.95
C GLU A 201 18.79 -12.10 19.97
N THR A 202 19.77 -11.80 20.84
CA THR A 202 19.64 -10.74 21.84
C THR A 202 19.43 -9.35 21.21
N PRO A 203 20.29 -8.87 20.28
CA PRO A 203 20.07 -7.56 19.68
C PRO A 203 18.79 -7.49 18.84
N LEU A 204 18.35 -8.59 18.19
CA LEU A 204 17.10 -8.62 17.44
C LEU A 204 15.85 -8.64 18.33
N SER A 205 15.86 -9.36 19.46
CA SER A 205 14.72 -9.47 20.38
C SER A 205 14.54 -8.24 21.28
N THR A 206 15.62 -7.50 21.52
CA THR A 206 15.61 -6.26 22.33
C THR A 206 15.59 -4.98 21.48
N ARG A 207 15.42 -5.13 20.16
CA ARG A 207 15.48 -4.01 19.23
C ARG A 207 14.39 -2.97 19.51
N THR A 208 14.73 -1.71 19.27
CA THR A 208 13.80 -0.59 19.19
C THR A 208 14.18 0.23 17.97
N ASP A 209 13.27 0.35 17.02
CA ASP A 209 13.49 1.14 15.82
C ASP A 209 13.70 2.61 16.18
N ILE A 210 14.67 3.23 15.52
CA ILE A 210 14.95 4.67 15.63
C ILE A 210 15.00 5.27 14.23
N GLY A 211 14.64 6.54 14.12
CA GLY A 211 14.51 7.17 12.81
C GLY A 211 14.58 8.69 12.84
N ASP A 212 15.00 9.24 11.71
CA ASP A 212 14.92 10.65 11.39
C ASP A 212 13.50 11.07 10.99
N VAL A 213 12.73 10.11 10.46
CA VAL A 213 11.35 10.31 9.98
C VAL A 213 10.40 9.26 10.58
N GLY A 214 9.31 9.72 11.17
CA GLY A 214 8.15 8.89 11.52
C GLY A 214 7.17 8.84 10.35
N ILE A 215 6.55 7.69 10.09
CA ILE A 215 5.45 7.53 9.13
C ILE A 215 4.20 7.12 9.92
N VAL A 216 3.17 7.96 9.94
CA VAL A 216 1.90 7.63 10.59
C VAL A 216 0.97 6.97 9.58
N PHE A 217 0.61 5.71 9.86
CA PHE A 217 -0.31 4.91 9.07
C PHE A 217 -1.63 4.73 9.81
N SER A 218 -2.73 5.13 9.16
CA SER A 218 -4.09 4.90 9.66
C SER A 218 -4.69 3.65 9.03
N PRO A 219 -4.78 2.51 9.76
CA PRO A 219 -5.48 1.32 9.28
C PRO A 219 -6.95 1.57 8.95
N ARG A 220 -7.60 2.55 9.60
CA ARG A 220 -8.96 2.96 9.25
C ARG A 220 -9.01 3.67 7.90
N SER A 221 -8.09 4.60 7.65
CA SER A 221 -8.03 5.32 6.37
C SER A 221 -7.69 4.38 5.22
N TYR A 222 -6.91 3.31 5.47
CA TYR A 222 -6.68 2.24 4.50
C TYR A 222 -7.97 1.50 4.07
N LEU A 223 -9.00 1.43 4.94
CA LEU A 223 -10.29 0.81 4.56
C LEU A 223 -11.03 1.61 3.50
N VAL A 224 -10.77 2.92 3.44
CA VAL A 224 -11.48 3.87 2.60
C VAL A 224 -10.87 3.93 1.20
N SER A 225 -9.53 3.83 1.10
CA SER A 225 -8.84 3.87 -0.20
C SER A 225 -7.49 3.16 -0.18
N GLY A 226 -7.07 2.66 -1.36
CA GLY A 226 -5.73 2.10 -1.55
C GLY A 226 -4.60 3.14 -1.62
N ALA A 227 -4.89 4.45 -1.50
CA ALA A 227 -3.90 5.51 -1.64
C ALA A 227 -2.78 5.41 -0.60
N ILE A 228 -3.13 5.15 0.65
CA ILE A 228 -2.19 5.05 1.77
C ILE A 228 -1.16 3.92 1.58
N ARG A 229 -1.53 2.80 0.92
CA ARG A 229 -0.57 1.72 0.57
C ARG A 229 0.48 2.20 -0.42
N LYS A 230 0.05 2.89 -1.48
CA LYS A 230 0.98 3.48 -2.46
C LYS A 230 1.89 4.52 -1.83
N GLN A 231 1.35 5.37 -0.96
CA GLN A 231 2.13 6.38 -0.23
C GLN A 231 3.16 5.75 0.71
N LEU A 232 2.77 4.70 1.47
CA LEU A 232 3.69 3.97 2.33
C LEU A 232 4.89 3.43 1.54
N PHE A 233 4.65 2.78 0.40
CA PHE A 233 5.74 2.20 -0.39
C PHE A 233 6.61 3.27 -1.02
N ALA A 234 6.03 4.30 -1.62
CA ALA A 234 6.79 5.36 -2.25
C ALA A 234 7.65 6.14 -1.24
N VAL A 235 7.05 6.57 -0.12
CA VAL A 235 7.78 7.27 0.95
C VAL A 235 8.82 6.35 1.58
N GLY A 236 8.42 5.14 1.99
CA GLY A 236 9.30 4.16 2.61
C GLY A 236 10.51 3.83 1.74
N GLN A 237 10.31 3.50 0.47
CA GLN A 237 11.43 3.20 -0.44
C GLN A 237 12.31 4.40 -0.72
N ALA A 238 11.74 5.60 -0.86
CA ALA A 238 12.55 6.80 -1.04
C ALA A 238 13.47 7.03 0.16
N LEU A 239 12.97 6.81 1.39
CA LEU A 239 13.77 6.88 2.62
C LEU A 239 14.82 5.76 2.67
N MET A 240 14.46 4.52 2.30
CA MET A 240 15.39 3.38 2.23
C MET A 240 16.54 3.65 1.25
N LYS A 241 16.25 4.09 0.02
CA LYS A 241 17.24 4.39 -1.04
C LYS A 241 18.14 5.59 -0.72
N SER A 242 17.69 6.46 0.17
CA SER A 242 18.39 7.69 0.56
C SER A 242 19.07 7.57 1.92
N HIS A 243 19.06 6.37 2.52
CA HIS A 243 19.64 6.07 3.82
C HIS A 243 19.15 7.00 4.93
N ILE A 244 17.86 7.31 4.91
CA ILE A 244 17.16 8.07 5.96
C ILE A 244 16.44 7.05 6.84
N PRO A 245 16.92 6.78 8.07
CA PRO A 245 16.26 5.86 8.98
C PRO A 245 14.85 6.34 9.33
N PHE A 246 13.90 5.41 9.47
CA PHE A 246 12.51 5.75 9.71
C PHE A 246 11.78 4.72 10.57
N VAL A 247 10.73 5.18 11.24
CA VAL A 247 9.83 4.38 12.08
C VAL A 247 8.42 4.46 11.50
N ILE A 248 7.67 3.36 11.53
CA ILE A 248 6.24 3.37 11.20
C ILE A 248 5.43 3.37 12.49
N HIS A 249 4.45 4.26 12.59
CA HIS A 249 3.53 4.34 13.70
C HIS A 249 2.11 4.01 13.25
N SER A 250 1.39 3.24 14.07
CA SER A 250 -0.07 3.13 13.96
C SER A 250 -0.73 4.37 14.57
N ASP A 251 -1.84 4.82 13.98
CA ASP A 251 -2.70 5.82 14.62
C ASP A 251 -3.40 5.29 15.90
N VAL A 252 -3.46 3.97 16.09
CA VAL A 252 -4.06 3.33 17.27
C VAL A 252 -3.09 3.40 18.45
N GLY A 253 -3.50 4.13 19.50
CA GLY A 253 -2.65 4.34 20.67
C GLY A 253 -1.39 5.17 20.36
N LEU A 254 -1.50 6.03 19.34
CA LEU A 254 -0.50 7.04 19.03
C LEU A 254 -0.45 8.08 20.16
N THR A 255 0.76 8.52 20.51
CA THR A 255 0.98 9.57 21.51
C THR A 255 2.06 10.52 21.00
N ALA A 256 2.10 11.73 21.57
CA ALA A 256 3.11 12.72 21.21
C ALA A 256 4.53 12.23 21.55
N GLU A 257 4.70 11.45 22.63
CA GLU A 257 5.98 10.88 23.05
C GLU A 257 6.50 9.84 22.04
N LYS A 258 5.60 9.04 21.44
CA LYS A 258 5.98 8.12 20.36
C LYS A 258 6.42 8.88 19.11
N LEU A 259 5.70 9.94 18.74
CA LEU A 259 6.04 10.79 17.60
C LEU A 259 7.36 11.53 17.82
N ALA A 260 7.64 11.97 19.04
CA ALA A 260 8.86 12.68 19.42
C ALA A 260 10.14 11.82 19.30
N GLN A 261 10.02 10.52 19.05
CA GLN A 261 11.16 9.67 18.68
C GLN A 261 11.78 10.08 17.34
N CYS A 262 11.00 10.74 16.48
CA CYS A 262 11.46 11.26 15.20
C CYS A 262 11.28 12.80 15.15
N PRO A 263 12.32 13.56 14.75
CA PRO A 263 12.21 15.03 14.61
C PRO A 263 11.33 15.49 13.45
N ALA A 264 10.89 14.55 12.61
CA ALA A 264 9.99 14.79 11.49
C ALA A 264 8.98 13.64 11.37
N THR A 265 7.75 13.95 10.98
CA THR A 265 6.68 12.97 10.77
C THR A 265 5.95 13.22 9.46
N VAL A 266 5.71 12.15 8.70
CA VAL A 266 4.79 12.12 7.57
C VAL A 266 3.50 11.44 8.00
N LEU A 267 2.40 12.19 8.01
CA LEU A 267 1.06 11.63 8.10
C LEU A 267 0.59 11.22 6.71
N LEU A 268 0.37 9.93 6.50
CA LEU A 268 -0.26 9.43 5.28
C LEU A 268 -1.78 9.70 5.29
N ASP A 269 -2.48 9.31 4.22
CA ASP A 269 -3.89 9.63 3.99
C ASP A 269 -4.76 9.55 5.27
N ALA A 270 -5.42 10.66 5.62
CA ALA A 270 -6.02 10.87 6.93
C ALA A 270 -7.56 10.76 6.94
N GLN A 271 -8.18 10.23 5.87
CA GLN A 271 -9.63 10.24 5.67
C GLN A 271 -10.47 9.71 6.83
N ALA A 272 -9.96 8.74 7.59
CA ALA A 272 -10.62 8.19 8.77
C ALA A 272 -9.66 8.15 9.98
N LEU A 273 -8.78 9.15 10.08
CA LEU A 273 -7.88 9.31 11.21
C LEU A 273 -8.67 9.52 12.50
N THR A 274 -8.20 8.92 13.59
CA THR A 274 -8.90 9.00 14.87
C THR A 274 -8.71 10.37 15.55
N PRO A 275 -9.70 10.84 16.36
CA PRO A 275 -9.52 12.05 17.17
C PRO A 275 -8.33 11.96 18.14
N GLU A 276 -8.08 10.77 18.68
CA GLU A 276 -6.96 10.51 19.58
C GLU A 276 -5.61 10.71 18.86
N ALA A 277 -5.47 10.20 17.62
CA ALA A 277 -4.28 10.44 16.81
C ALA A 277 -4.13 11.91 16.39
N THR A 278 -5.25 12.60 16.12
CA THR A 278 -5.24 14.05 15.84
C THR A 278 -4.69 14.83 17.03
N THR A 279 -5.12 14.47 18.25
CA THR A 279 -4.63 15.09 19.49
C THR A 279 -3.12 14.84 19.70
N ALA A 280 -2.65 13.62 19.42
CA ALA A 280 -1.23 13.29 19.50
C ALA A 280 -0.38 14.10 18.50
N LEU A 281 -0.87 14.29 17.28
CA LEU A 281 -0.21 15.10 16.25
C LEU A 281 -0.18 16.59 16.61
N ASP A 282 -1.29 17.10 17.17
CA ASP A 282 -1.38 18.48 17.66
C ASP A 282 -0.34 18.76 18.74
N ALA A 283 -0.27 17.90 19.75
CA ALA A 283 0.73 17.98 20.80
C ALA A 283 2.17 17.82 20.26
N TYR A 284 2.39 16.94 19.27
CA TYR A 284 3.69 16.78 18.62
C TYR A 284 4.15 18.07 17.91
N VAL A 285 3.28 18.68 17.10
CA VAL A 285 3.59 19.92 16.39
C VAL A 285 3.80 21.08 17.37
N SER A 286 2.95 21.18 18.40
CA SER A 286 3.06 22.20 19.45
C SER A 286 4.41 22.13 20.19
N ASN A 287 4.99 20.93 20.29
CA ASN A 287 6.31 20.69 20.87
C ASN A 287 7.47 20.83 19.87
N GLY A 288 7.25 21.45 18.70
CA GLY A 288 8.27 21.71 17.68
C GLY A 288 8.50 20.57 16.68
N GLY A 289 7.65 19.54 16.71
CA GLY A 289 7.68 18.46 15.73
C GLY A 289 7.32 18.95 14.32
N ARG A 290 8.07 18.49 13.31
CA ARG A 290 7.81 18.87 11.90
C ARG A 290 6.86 17.87 11.26
N LEU A 291 5.69 18.35 10.82
CA LEU A 291 4.65 17.49 10.25
C LEU A 291 4.42 17.79 8.76
N LEU A 292 4.46 16.75 7.94
CA LEU A 292 3.95 16.78 6.56
C LEU A 292 2.75 15.84 6.43
N MET A 293 1.63 16.36 5.93
CA MET A 293 0.46 15.54 5.61
C MET A 293 0.38 15.24 4.12
N LEU A 294 0.17 13.97 3.80
CA LEU A 294 0.10 13.45 2.44
C LEU A 294 -1.24 12.75 2.19
N GLY A 295 -1.93 13.08 1.10
CA GLY A 295 -3.23 12.45 0.77
C GLY A 295 -4.41 13.23 1.32
N GLY A 296 -5.57 12.58 1.50
CA GLY A 296 -6.85 13.21 1.89
C GLY A 296 -6.86 13.84 3.29
N GLU A 297 -7.69 14.87 3.47
CA GLU A 297 -8.08 15.37 4.80
C GLU A 297 -9.01 14.36 5.48
N PRO A 298 -9.18 14.43 6.81
CA PRO A 298 -10.24 13.71 7.51
C PRO A 298 -11.62 13.98 6.90
N VAL A 299 -12.35 12.89 6.65
CA VAL A 299 -13.73 12.92 6.12
C VAL A 299 -14.68 12.18 7.07
N TYR A 300 -14.23 11.11 7.71
CA TYR A 300 -15.06 10.23 8.52
C TYR A 300 -14.71 10.32 10.00
N ALA A 301 -15.74 10.41 10.83
CA ALA A 301 -15.63 10.36 12.28
C ALA A 301 -15.45 8.91 12.75
N LYS A 302 -15.31 8.73 14.07
CA LYS A 302 -15.06 7.42 14.69
C LYS A 302 -16.17 6.41 14.40
N ASP A 303 -17.39 6.86 14.20
CA ASP A 303 -18.59 6.09 13.86
C ASP A 303 -18.90 6.07 12.34
N TRP A 304 -17.93 6.43 11.49
CA TRP A 304 -18.06 6.50 10.03
C TRP A 304 -19.11 7.48 9.49
N SER A 305 -19.70 8.32 10.34
CA SER A 305 -20.42 9.50 9.89
C SER A 305 -19.45 10.50 9.24
N THR A 306 -19.97 11.41 8.42
CA THR A 306 -19.16 12.52 7.89
C THR A 306 -18.79 13.46 9.03
N LEU A 307 -17.52 13.86 9.10
CA LEU A 307 -17.06 14.88 10.04
C LEU A 307 -17.74 16.22 9.74
N ASP A 308 -18.33 16.83 10.77
CA ASP A 308 -18.92 18.18 10.67
C ASP A 308 -17.85 19.23 10.36
N GLU A 309 -16.67 19.09 10.97
CA GLU A 309 -15.54 20.00 10.79
C GLU A 309 -14.21 19.24 10.76
N VAL A 310 -13.36 19.60 9.79
CA VAL A 310 -11.98 19.10 9.72
C VAL A 310 -11.13 19.81 10.78
N PRO A 311 -10.42 19.08 11.66
CA PRO A 311 -9.53 19.67 12.66
C PRO A 311 -8.56 20.68 12.04
N GLU A 312 -8.33 21.81 12.71
CA GLU A 312 -7.54 22.91 12.14
C GLU A 312 -6.16 22.46 11.69
N LEU A 313 -5.42 21.69 12.51
CA LEU A 313 -4.13 21.12 12.12
C LEU A 313 -4.17 20.36 10.79
N LEU A 314 -5.23 19.60 10.55
CA LEU A 314 -5.34 18.70 9.38
C LEU A 314 -6.00 19.37 8.17
N ARG A 315 -6.61 20.54 8.38
CA ARG A 315 -7.23 21.34 7.33
C ARG A 315 -6.17 21.94 6.41
N LYS A 316 -6.18 21.51 5.15
CA LYS A 316 -5.23 21.96 4.13
C LYS A 316 -5.49 23.41 3.71
N PRO A 317 -4.42 24.18 3.45
CA PRO A 317 -4.54 25.43 2.72
C PRO A 317 -5.09 25.19 1.30
N LYS A 318 -5.74 26.21 0.71
CA LYS A 318 -6.10 26.18 -0.71
C LYS A 318 -4.86 26.47 -1.56
N GLY A 319 -4.60 25.67 -2.58
CA GLY A 319 -3.46 25.85 -3.48
C GLY A 319 -3.15 24.57 -4.28
N LYS A 320 -2.05 24.59 -5.04
CA LYS A 320 -1.54 23.43 -5.79
C LYS A 320 -0.10 23.13 -5.35
N GLY A 321 0.30 21.87 -5.43
CA GLY A 321 1.66 21.43 -5.08
C GLY A 321 1.89 21.41 -3.58
N LEU A 322 3.15 21.44 -3.14
CA LEU A 322 3.51 21.46 -1.72
C LEU A 322 3.07 22.79 -1.07
N LEU A 323 2.14 22.70 -0.12
CA LEU A 323 1.62 23.82 0.65
C LEU A 323 2.17 23.81 2.06
N SER A 324 2.12 24.97 2.73
CA SER A 324 2.39 25.07 4.17
C SER A 324 1.52 26.12 4.81
N LYS A 325 1.34 26.02 6.13
CA LYS A 325 0.81 27.11 6.96
C LYS A 325 1.51 27.11 8.31
N ASP A 326 1.49 28.28 8.95
CA ASP A 326 1.80 28.37 10.37
C ASP A 326 0.65 27.78 11.18
N TYR A 327 0.99 26.92 12.13
CA TYR A 327 0.06 26.34 13.09
C TYR A 327 0.68 26.47 14.47
N GLN A 328 0.14 27.37 15.28
CA GLN A 328 0.62 27.67 16.63
C GLN A 328 2.12 28.04 16.67
N GLY A 329 2.60 28.81 15.68
CA GLY A 329 4.01 29.22 15.57
C GLY A 329 4.94 28.17 14.97
N ASN A 330 4.40 27.03 14.52
CA ASN A 330 5.16 25.96 13.88
C ASN A 330 4.69 25.74 12.42
N PRO A 331 5.60 25.61 11.45
CA PRO A 331 5.22 25.30 10.08
C PRO A 331 4.73 23.85 9.95
N VAL A 332 3.60 23.67 9.27
CA VAL A 332 3.06 22.36 8.89
C VAL A 332 2.90 22.33 7.38
N TRP A 333 3.27 21.20 6.76
CA TRP A 333 3.27 21.03 5.30
C TRP A 333 2.17 20.09 4.84
N TYR A 334 1.65 20.34 3.64
CA TYR A 334 0.56 19.58 3.06
C TYR A 334 0.86 19.29 1.60
N VAL A 335 0.76 18.03 1.23
CA VAL A 335 0.76 17.59 -0.16
C VAL A 335 -0.68 17.24 -0.52
N PRO A 336 -1.41 18.15 -1.18
CA PRO A 336 -2.78 17.89 -1.59
C PRO A 336 -2.77 16.76 -2.63
N GLY A 337 -3.86 15.98 -2.68
CA GLY A 337 -4.03 14.86 -3.63
C GLY A 337 -4.07 15.31 -5.10
N ASP A 338 -3.86 16.59 -5.36
CA ASP A 338 -3.90 17.27 -6.64
C ASP A 338 -2.56 17.82 -7.15
N ALA A 339 -1.46 17.47 -6.51
CA ALA A 339 -0.13 18.00 -6.81
C ALA A 339 0.41 17.73 -8.25
N VAL A 340 -0.35 17.09 -9.15
CA VAL A 340 -0.06 17.09 -10.59
C VAL A 340 -1.34 17.25 -11.42
N ALA A 341 -1.75 18.49 -11.68
CA ALA A 341 -2.76 18.78 -12.70
C ALA A 341 -2.09 18.82 -14.09
N GLY A 342 -2.45 17.88 -14.97
CA GLY A 342 -1.93 17.81 -16.36
C GLY A 342 -2.12 16.47 -17.06
N THR A 343 -2.38 15.39 -16.31
CA THR A 343 -2.49 14.04 -16.85
C THR A 343 -3.84 13.81 -17.56
N LYS A 344 -3.82 13.08 -18.68
CA LYS A 344 -5.01 12.60 -19.40
C LYS A 344 -5.10 11.08 -19.20
N LEU A 345 -6.11 10.63 -18.45
CA LEU A 345 -6.40 9.23 -18.19
C LEU A 345 -7.75 8.86 -18.77
N GLY A 346 -7.90 7.59 -19.11
CA GLY A 346 -9.18 7.07 -19.54
C GLY A 346 -9.12 5.66 -20.10
N ALA A 347 -10.31 5.13 -20.34
CA ALA A 347 -10.50 3.97 -21.19
C ALA A 347 -11.33 4.36 -22.41
N ALA A 348 -11.14 3.68 -23.53
CA ALA A 348 -11.86 3.90 -24.77
C ALA A 348 -12.40 2.59 -25.36
N GLN A 349 -13.56 2.66 -25.99
CA GLN A 349 -14.09 1.60 -26.83
C GLN A 349 -14.72 2.21 -28.09
N ASN A 350 -14.33 1.67 -29.24
CA ASN A 350 -14.85 2.11 -30.54
C ASN A 350 -15.97 1.18 -30.97
N ILE A 351 -17.14 1.74 -31.28
CA ILE A 351 -18.38 1.02 -31.55
C ILE A 351 -18.88 1.33 -32.95
N VAL A 352 -19.27 0.29 -33.68
CA VAL A 352 -20.05 0.43 -34.91
C VAL A 352 -21.51 0.59 -34.54
N VAL A 353 -22.14 1.67 -34.98
CA VAL A 353 -23.57 1.95 -34.74
C VAL A 353 -24.38 1.66 -36.01
N ASN A 354 -23.88 2.11 -37.17
CA ASN A 354 -24.43 1.88 -38.51
C ASN A 354 -25.95 2.14 -38.66
N GLN A 355 -26.41 3.29 -38.18
CA GLN A 355 -27.78 3.73 -38.37
C GLN A 355 -28.11 3.97 -39.86
N GLN A 356 -29.29 3.55 -40.28
CA GLN A 356 -29.85 3.87 -41.60
C GLN A 356 -30.51 5.25 -41.60
N GLU A 357 -31.18 5.60 -40.49
CA GLU A 357 -31.81 6.90 -40.26
C GLU A 357 -31.35 7.48 -38.92
N ALA A 358 -31.37 8.81 -38.79
CA ALA A 358 -30.97 9.47 -37.55
C ALA A 358 -31.96 9.11 -36.42
N ALA A 359 -31.46 8.39 -35.41
CA ALA A 359 -32.27 7.97 -34.26
C ALA A 359 -31.57 8.33 -32.94
N PRO A 360 -32.33 8.65 -31.87
CA PRO A 360 -31.77 8.97 -30.57
C PRO A 360 -30.89 7.86 -30.01
N LEU A 361 -29.76 8.26 -29.43
CA LEU A 361 -28.83 7.41 -28.70
C LEU A 361 -28.74 7.93 -27.26
N ALA A 362 -28.21 7.13 -26.35
CA ALA A 362 -27.85 7.62 -25.02
C ALA A 362 -26.54 7.00 -24.55
N VAL A 363 -25.86 7.74 -23.68
CA VAL A 363 -24.73 7.26 -22.89
C VAL A 363 -25.05 7.45 -21.42
N GLU A 364 -24.70 6.47 -20.60
CA GLU A 364 -24.84 6.55 -19.15
C GLU A 364 -23.80 5.71 -18.44
N GLY A 365 -23.59 6.00 -17.16
CA GLY A 365 -22.71 5.22 -16.31
C GLY A 365 -22.81 5.65 -14.86
N GLU A 366 -22.17 4.87 -14.00
CA GLU A 366 -21.97 5.23 -12.60
C GLU A 366 -20.51 5.60 -12.37
N SER A 367 -20.28 6.64 -11.56
CA SER A 367 -18.94 6.98 -11.11
C SER A 367 -18.88 7.28 -9.62
N LYS A 368 -17.76 6.88 -9.01
CA LYS A 368 -17.37 7.18 -7.63
C LYS A 368 -16.10 8.02 -7.70
N ALA A 369 -15.96 9.03 -6.84
CA ALA A 369 -14.81 9.93 -6.84
C ALA A 369 -14.17 10.00 -5.45
N LEU A 370 -12.85 10.15 -5.45
CA LEU A 370 -12.05 10.49 -4.28
C LEU A 370 -11.16 11.69 -4.63
N ASN A 371 -11.42 12.83 -4.00
CA ASN A 371 -10.65 14.05 -4.12
C ASN A 371 -10.45 14.52 -5.58
N VAL A 372 -11.46 14.33 -6.43
CA VAL A 372 -11.37 14.79 -7.83
C VAL A 372 -11.42 16.31 -7.85
N SER A 373 -10.34 16.95 -8.28
CA SER A 373 -10.25 18.42 -8.35
C SER A 373 -11.12 19.01 -9.47
N GLY A 374 -11.20 20.33 -9.52
CA GLY A 374 -11.86 21.04 -10.62
C GLY A 374 -13.38 21.10 -10.48
N SER A 375 -14.07 21.35 -11.60
CA SER A 375 -15.52 21.50 -11.65
C SER A 375 -16.15 20.39 -12.49
N ALA A 376 -17.41 20.05 -12.20
CA ALA A 376 -18.17 19.12 -13.03
C ALA A 376 -18.14 19.55 -14.51
N GLY A 377 -17.88 18.61 -15.42
CA GLY A 377 -17.66 18.93 -16.83
C GLY A 377 -17.08 17.78 -17.65
N PRO A 378 -16.71 18.03 -18.92
CA PRO A 378 -16.25 17.00 -19.87
C PRO A 378 -14.88 16.39 -19.54
N ASN A 379 -14.25 16.86 -18.48
CA ASN A 379 -12.94 16.40 -18.02
C ASN A 379 -13.04 15.30 -16.95
N TYR A 380 -14.24 15.10 -16.39
CA TYR A 380 -14.60 13.96 -15.55
C TYR A 380 -16.00 13.48 -15.96
N SER A 381 -16.05 12.53 -16.90
CA SER A 381 -17.28 12.17 -17.60
C SER A 381 -17.20 10.84 -18.33
N VAL A 382 -18.37 10.29 -18.69
CA VAL A 382 -18.48 9.43 -19.88
C VAL A 382 -18.66 10.33 -21.09
N TYR A 383 -17.78 10.18 -22.07
CA TYR A 383 -17.61 11.11 -23.19
C TYR A 383 -17.74 10.36 -24.51
N VAL A 384 -18.55 10.89 -25.43
CA VAL A 384 -18.84 10.26 -26.71
C VAL A 384 -18.58 11.20 -27.87
N ASP A 385 -17.81 10.70 -28.83
CA ASP A 385 -17.60 11.30 -30.13
C ASP A 385 -18.28 10.44 -31.20
N LEU A 386 -19.04 11.06 -32.09
CA LEU A 386 -19.80 10.40 -33.15
C LEU A 386 -19.22 10.72 -34.52
N THR A 387 -19.15 9.71 -35.39
CA THR A 387 -18.92 9.87 -36.83
C THR A 387 -20.20 9.49 -37.56
N HIS A 388 -20.68 10.38 -38.43
CA HIS A 388 -21.88 10.20 -39.23
C HIS A 388 -21.59 9.40 -40.52
N GLN A 389 -22.63 8.88 -41.15
CA GLN A 389 -22.50 8.11 -42.39
C GLN A 389 -21.85 8.90 -43.53
N ASP A 390 -22.00 10.22 -43.54
CA ASP A 390 -21.37 11.13 -44.52
C ASP A 390 -19.92 11.53 -44.17
N GLY A 391 -19.36 10.98 -43.09
CA GLY A 391 -18.00 11.27 -42.62
C GLY A 391 -17.87 12.52 -41.75
N SER A 392 -18.93 13.31 -41.57
CA SER A 392 -18.93 14.43 -40.62
C SER A 392 -18.93 13.93 -39.17
N ASN A 393 -18.54 14.78 -38.21
CA ASN A 393 -18.43 14.39 -36.80
C ASN A 393 -19.26 15.27 -35.88
N THR A 394 -19.77 14.68 -34.80
CA THR A 394 -20.34 15.38 -33.64
C THR A 394 -19.50 15.02 -32.42
N TRP A 395 -18.81 16.01 -31.86
CA TRP A 395 -17.88 15.81 -30.76
C TRP A 395 -18.53 16.11 -29.40
N GLY A 396 -18.01 15.50 -28.33
CA GLY A 396 -18.21 16.00 -26.96
C GLY A 396 -19.59 15.82 -26.36
N GLN A 397 -20.24 14.69 -26.62
CA GLN A 397 -21.51 14.34 -25.98
C GLN A 397 -21.22 13.68 -24.63
N VAL A 398 -21.58 14.33 -23.51
CA VAL A 398 -21.05 13.96 -22.18
C VAL A 398 -22.12 13.72 -21.12
N ALA A 399 -21.95 12.63 -20.38
CA ALA A 399 -22.55 12.43 -19.07
C ALA A 399 -21.50 12.77 -18.00
N THR A 400 -21.67 13.92 -17.33
CA THR A 400 -20.69 14.47 -16.37
C THR A 400 -21.00 14.05 -14.94
N PHE A 401 -19.97 14.00 -14.10
CA PHE A 401 -20.07 13.68 -12.67
C PHE A 401 -19.64 14.88 -11.81
N LYS A 402 -20.07 14.90 -10.55
CA LYS A 402 -19.64 15.90 -9.55
C LYS A 402 -18.15 15.73 -9.27
N THR A 403 -17.44 16.83 -9.04
CA THR A 403 -16.06 16.78 -8.54
C THR A 403 -16.05 16.74 -7.01
N GLY A 404 -14.91 16.41 -6.40
CA GLY A 404 -14.75 16.20 -4.96
C GLY A 404 -14.72 14.72 -4.59
N THR A 405 -15.26 14.38 -3.42
CA THR A 405 -15.36 13.00 -2.90
C THR A 405 -16.82 12.62 -2.78
N HIS A 406 -17.22 11.51 -3.41
CA HIS A 406 -18.58 11.01 -3.35
C HIS A 406 -18.64 9.50 -3.63
N GLY A 407 -19.72 8.87 -3.15
CA GLY A 407 -20.07 7.49 -3.49
C GLY A 407 -20.48 7.33 -4.96
N TRP A 408 -21.00 6.16 -5.32
CA TRP A 408 -21.51 5.92 -6.67
C TRP A 408 -22.69 6.86 -6.98
N GLU A 409 -22.54 7.68 -8.02
CA GLU A 409 -23.65 8.44 -8.61
C GLU A 409 -23.82 8.09 -10.09
N SER A 410 -25.06 8.16 -10.57
CA SER A 410 -25.39 7.87 -11.96
C SER A 410 -25.50 9.17 -12.77
N SER A 411 -24.97 9.15 -13.98
CA SER A 411 -25.13 10.24 -14.95
C SER A 411 -25.55 9.68 -16.31
N ARG A 412 -26.38 10.43 -17.04
CA ARG A 412 -26.92 10.06 -18.35
C ARG A 412 -26.96 11.29 -19.26
N PHE A 413 -26.65 11.08 -20.53
CA PHE A 413 -26.87 12.06 -21.59
C PHE A 413 -27.58 11.42 -22.78
N VAL A 414 -28.68 12.03 -23.23
CA VAL A 414 -29.44 11.58 -24.41
C VAL A 414 -28.96 12.39 -25.61
N ILE A 415 -28.41 11.70 -26.60
CA ILE A 415 -27.86 12.27 -27.82
C ILE A 415 -28.94 12.24 -28.90
N LYS A 416 -29.22 13.40 -29.49
CA LYS A 416 -30.15 13.56 -30.61
C LYS A 416 -29.37 13.91 -31.88
N PRO A 417 -28.84 12.91 -32.60
CA PRO A 417 -28.02 13.18 -33.77
C PRO A 417 -28.87 13.79 -34.89
N ALA A 418 -28.35 14.80 -35.58
CA ALA A 418 -29.02 15.41 -36.74
C ALA A 418 -28.90 14.56 -38.02
N LYS A 419 -27.98 13.59 -38.04
CA LYS A 419 -27.67 12.72 -39.18
C LYS A 419 -27.44 11.27 -38.72
N PRO A 420 -27.70 10.26 -39.56
CA PRO A 420 -27.45 8.86 -39.22
C PRO A 420 -26.00 8.63 -38.77
N VAL A 421 -25.82 7.93 -37.66
CA VAL A 421 -24.51 7.66 -37.04
C VAL A 421 -23.89 6.37 -37.59
N LYS A 422 -22.64 6.46 -38.05
CA LYS A 422 -21.84 5.32 -38.52
C LYS A 422 -21.15 4.61 -37.36
N SER A 423 -20.44 5.36 -36.54
CA SER A 423 -19.65 4.83 -35.42
C SER A 423 -19.57 5.84 -34.28
N ALA A 424 -19.22 5.34 -33.09
CA ALA A 424 -19.01 6.13 -31.90
C ALA A 424 -17.70 5.72 -31.20
N ASN A 425 -16.93 6.69 -30.73
CA ASN A 425 -15.84 6.46 -29.79
C ASN A 425 -16.35 6.86 -28.40
N VAL A 426 -16.44 5.87 -27.51
CA VAL A 426 -16.93 6.07 -26.14
C VAL A 426 -15.74 6.02 -25.20
N HIS A 427 -15.65 7.00 -24.32
CA HIS A 427 -14.58 7.16 -23.36
C HIS A 427 -15.11 7.28 -21.94
N VAL A 428 -14.37 6.77 -20.97
CA VAL A 428 -14.42 7.25 -19.59
C VAL A 428 -13.18 8.10 -19.36
N LEU A 429 -13.34 9.31 -18.85
CA LEU A 429 -12.27 10.30 -18.81
C LEU A 429 -12.06 10.87 -17.40
N LEU A 430 -10.79 11.02 -17.06
CA LEU A 430 -10.30 11.92 -16.02
C LEU A 430 -9.08 12.66 -16.59
N ARG A 431 -9.26 13.92 -17.00
CA ARG A 431 -8.22 14.68 -17.70
C ARG A 431 -8.07 16.08 -17.17
N GLY A 432 -6.82 16.53 -16.99
CA GLY A 432 -6.52 17.87 -16.47
C GLY A 432 -6.98 18.11 -15.03
N TYR A 433 -7.59 17.10 -14.39
CA TYR A 433 -7.96 17.05 -12.98
C TYR A 433 -7.06 16.02 -12.29
N SER A 434 -6.91 16.17 -10.99
CA SER A 434 -6.37 15.14 -10.11
C SER A 434 -7.47 14.34 -9.43
N GLY A 435 -7.05 13.44 -8.53
CA GLY A 435 -7.93 12.60 -7.72
C GLY A 435 -8.08 11.22 -8.34
N THR A 436 -8.91 10.39 -7.70
CA THR A 436 -9.22 9.06 -8.21
C THR A 436 -10.69 8.98 -8.56
N ALA A 437 -10.99 8.44 -9.74
CA ALA A 437 -12.35 8.18 -10.19
C ALA A 437 -12.48 6.71 -10.58
N TRP A 438 -13.58 6.09 -10.18
CA TRP A 438 -13.96 4.74 -10.60
C TRP A 438 -15.19 4.81 -11.49
N PHE A 439 -15.25 3.96 -12.50
CA PHE A 439 -16.37 3.89 -13.43
C PHE A 439 -16.89 2.47 -13.53
N ARG A 440 -18.22 2.32 -13.50
CA ARG A 440 -18.88 1.03 -13.71
C ARG A 440 -20.21 1.20 -14.44
N LYS A 441 -20.74 0.08 -14.93
CA LYS A 441 -22.04 0.00 -15.63
C LYS A 441 -22.18 1.03 -16.74
N VAL A 442 -21.11 1.24 -17.50
CA VAL A 442 -21.11 2.19 -18.62
C VAL A 442 -21.87 1.57 -19.78
N ARG A 443 -22.91 2.27 -20.26
CA ARG A 443 -23.77 1.79 -21.35
C ARG A 443 -23.89 2.84 -22.43
N PHE A 444 -23.93 2.37 -23.68
CA PHE A 444 -24.16 3.20 -24.85
C PHE A 444 -25.00 2.45 -25.88
N GLY A 445 -25.99 3.10 -26.47
CA GLY A 445 -26.80 2.49 -27.53
C GLY A 445 -28.09 3.24 -27.83
N PRO A 446 -29.02 2.62 -28.59
CA PRO A 446 -30.29 3.22 -28.97
C PRO A 446 -31.15 3.59 -27.76
N TRP A 447 -31.76 4.76 -27.81
CA TRP A 447 -32.56 5.31 -26.72
C TRP A 447 -34.06 5.23 -27.01
N ASP A 448 -34.80 4.62 -26.09
CA ASP A 448 -36.27 4.64 -26.09
C ASP A 448 -36.76 5.73 -25.13
N ALA A 449 -37.39 6.76 -25.70
CA ALA A 449 -37.92 7.88 -24.95
C ALA A 449 -39.13 7.52 -24.07
N GLY A 450 -39.95 6.55 -24.48
CA GLY A 450 -41.11 6.10 -23.72
C GLY A 450 -40.70 5.26 -22.51
N ALA A 451 -39.79 4.32 -22.72
CA ALA A 451 -39.27 3.46 -21.65
C ALA A 451 -38.13 4.09 -20.83
N LYS A 452 -37.63 5.27 -21.24
CA LYS A 452 -36.52 6.00 -20.61
C LYS A 452 -35.28 5.12 -20.34
N LYS A 453 -34.91 4.29 -21.31
CA LYS A 453 -33.77 3.36 -21.21
C LYS A 453 -33.03 3.20 -22.53
N ILE A 454 -31.78 2.76 -22.43
CA ILE A 454 -31.05 2.17 -23.55
C ILE A 454 -31.65 0.80 -23.85
N THR A 455 -32.09 0.56 -25.08
CA THR A 455 -32.75 -0.70 -25.46
C THR A 455 -31.76 -1.83 -25.69
N THR A 456 -30.58 -1.50 -26.23
CA THR A 456 -29.48 -2.44 -26.48
C THR A 456 -28.17 -1.77 -26.10
N ASN A 457 -27.43 -2.34 -25.15
CA ASN A 457 -26.07 -1.89 -24.86
C ASN A 457 -25.13 -2.37 -25.97
N LEU A 458 -24.45 -1.46 -26.65
CA LEU A 458 -23.50 -1.76 -27.72
C LEU A 458 -22.07 -1.91 -27.21
N LEU A 459 -21.77 -1.50 -25.97
CA LEU A 459 -20.47 -1.67 -25.35
C LEU A 459 -20.30 -3.11 -24.82
N GLY A 460 -19.07 -3.62 -24.90
CA GLY A 460 -18.66 -4.78 -24.12
C GLY A 460 -18.05 -4.38 -22.78
N ASP A 461 -18.02 -5.35 -21.87
CA ASP A 461 -17.59 -5.16 -20.47
C ASP A 461 -16.15 -5.66 -20.22
N GLY A 462 -15.49 -6.23 -21.24
CA GLY A 462 -14.09 -6.66 -21.12
C GLY A 462 -13.14 -5.48 -20.92
N LEU A 463 -12.09 -5.67 -20.12
CA LEU A 463 -11.11 -4.63 -19.81
C LEU A 463 -9.69 -5.07 -20.17
N ASN A 464 -9.01 -4.26 -20.98
CA ASN A 464 -7.59 -4.41 -21.28
C ASN A 464 -6.85 -3.09 -20.98
N PRO A 465 -6.15 -2.97 -19.85
CA PRO A 465 -5.45 -1.73 -19.47
C PRO A 465 -4.17 -1.45 -20.29
N GLY A 466 -3.75 -2.34 -21.20
CA GLY A 466 -2.55 -2.16 -22.03
C GLY A 466 -1.25 -2.69 -21.42
N GLY A 467 -1.35 -3.44 -20.32
CA GLY A 467 -0.28 -4.17 -19.63
C GLY A 467 -0.87 -4.95 -18.43
N GLY A 468 -0.34 -6.14 -18.12
CA GLY A 468 -0.90 -7.00 -17.07
C GLY A 468 -2.14 -7.81 -17.50
N LYS A 469 -2.95 -8.24 -16.53
CA LYS A 469 -4.10 -9.14 -16.75
C LYS A 469 -5.21 -8.48 -17.57
N THR A 470 -5.68 -9.18 -18.60
CA THR A 470 -6.93 -8.83 -19.31
C THR A 470 -8.12 -9.46 -18.59
N TYR A 471 -9.19 -8.69 -18.40
CA TYR A 471 -10.40 -9.14 -17.71
C TYR A 471 -11.47 -9.44 -18.74
N VAL A 472 -11.91 -10.70 -18.78
CA VAL A 472 -12.98 -11.17 -19.66
C VAL A 472 -14.32 -10.72 -19.08
N ALA A 473 -15.30 -10.48 -19.95
CA ALA A 473 -16.67 -10.19 -19.55
C ALA A 473 -17.24 -11.30 -18.64
N GLY A 474 -18.00 -10.93 -17.62
CA GLY A 474 -18.55 -11.85 -16.63
C GLY A 474 -19.66 -12.75 -17.19
N ALA A 475 -20.04 -13.77 -16.41
CA ALA A 475 -21.12 -14.69 -16.80
C ALA A 475 -22.43 -13.94 -17.09
N GLY A 476 -23.01 -14.15 -18.27
CA GLY A 476 -24.23 -13.46 -18.74
C GLY A 476 -23.98 -12.20 -19.58
N GLN A 477 -22.72 -11.84 -19.83
CA GLN A 477 -22.33 -10.75 -20.72
C GLN A 477 -21.87 -11.29 -22.09
N ASP A 478 -22.10 -10.50 -23.13
CA ASP A 478 -21.73 -10.88 -24.50
C ASP A 478 -20.24 -10.63 -24.72
N ALA A 479 -19.44 -11.70 -24.59
CA ALA A 479 -17.99 -11.67 -24.79
C ALA A 479 -17.59 -11.35 -26.24
N ALA A 480 -18.52 -11.38 -27.21
CA ALA A 480 -18.27 -10.94 -28.57
C ALA A 480 -18.31 -9.41 -28.73
N LYS A 481 -18.78 -8.67 -27.70
CA LYS A 481 -18.73 -7.21 -27.68
C LYS A 481 -17.32 -6.72 -27.30
N GLY A 482 -16.98 -5.53 -27.78
CA GLY A 482 -15.62 -4.98 -27.73
C GLY A 482 -15.02 -4.87 -26.32
N VAL A 483 -13.71 -4.68 -26.27
CA VAL A 483 -12.93 -4.57 -25.03
C VAL A 483 -12.54 -3.11 -24.83
N TRP A 484 -12.66 -2.60 -23.61
CA TRP A 484 -12.13 -1.29 -23.23
C TRP A 484 -10.61 -1.30 -23.27
N GLY A 485 -10.03 -0.45 -24.11
CA GLY A 485 -8.60 -0.22 -24.23
C GLY A 485 -8.15 1.10 -23.60
N PRO A 486 -6.83 1.33 -23.44
CA PRO A 486 -6.32 2.55 -22.82
C PRO A 486 -6.58 3.79 -23.68
N TYR A 487 -6.99 4.89 -23.02
CA TYR A 487 -6.96 6.24 -23.60
C TYR A 487 -5.83 7.05 -22.98
N ALA A 488 -4.96 7.63 -23.81
CA ALA A 488 -3.79 8.38 -23.37
C ALA A 488 -2.92 7.56 -22.38
N LYS A 489 -2.74 8.01 -21.12
CA LYS A 489 -1.98 7.24 -20.11
C LYS A 489 -2.70 5.97 -19.62
N GLY A 490 -3.92 5.71 -20.09
CA GLY A 490 -4.67 4.49 -19.81
C GLY A 490 -5.47 4.54 -18.50
N PHE A 491 -5.73 3.35 -17.97
CA PHE A 491 -6.52 3.12 -16.77
C PHE A 491 -5.98 1.92 -16.00
N GLU A 492 -6.25 1.86 -14.70
CA GLU A 492 -6.03 0.69 -13.85
C GLU A 492 -7.36 -0.08 -13.70
N VAL A 493 -7.28 -1.37 -13.39
CA VAL A 493 -8.44 -2.16 -12.95
C VAL A 493 -8.32 -2.42 -11.46
N GLU A 494 -9.34 -2.01 -10.70
CA GLU A 494 -9.46 -2.34 -9.28
C GLU A 494 -10.55 -3.38 -9.09
N GLU A 495 -10.21 -4.51 -8.48
CA GLU A 495 -11.17 -5.52 -8.05
C GLU A 495 -11.80 -5.06 -6.74
N ILE A 496 -13.03 -4.55 -6.83
CA ILE A 496 -13.78 -4.14 -5.65
C ILE A 496 -14.56 -5.35 -5.16
N ALA A 497 -14.28 -5.80 -3.93
CA ALA A 497 -14.92 -6.97 -3.35
C ALA A 497 -16.45 -6.86 -3.40
N GLY A 498 -17.11 -7.85 -4.02
CA GLY A 498 -18.56 -7.88 -4.24
C GLY A 498 -19.08 -7.03 -5.40
N GLU A 499 -18.22 -6.27 -6.09
CA GLU A 499 -18.58 -5.43 -7.23
C GLU A 499 -17.83 -5.81 -8.53
N GLY A 500 -16.72 -6.54 -8.42
CA GLY A 500 -15.93 -7.03 -9.56
C GLY A 500 -14.95 -6.01 -10.13
N PRO A 501 -14.34 -6.30 -11.30
CA PRO A 501 -13.31 -5.46 -11.90
C PRO A 501 -13.89 -4.13 -12.37
N THR A 502 -13.32 -3.03 -11.87
CA THR A 502 -13.81 -1.67 -12.07
C THR A 502 -12.73 -0.80 -12.69
N ILE A 503 -13.09 0.02 -13.70
CA ILE A 503 -12.15 0.97 -14.31
C ILE A 503 -11.80 2.05 -13.29
N LYS A 504 -10.51 2.23 -13.01
CA LYS A 504 -9.98 3.23 -12.08
C LYS A 504 -9.03 4.17 -12.82
N LEU A 505 -9.30 5.47 -12.69
CA LEU A 505 -8.46 6.55 -13.19
C LEU A 505 -7.91 7.33 -12.00
N ALA A 506 -6.59 7.33 -11.78
CA ALA A 506 -5.95 8.05 -10.69
C ALA A 506 -4.94 9.08 -11.22
N ALA A 507 -5.31 10.37 -11.17
CA ALA A 507 -4.46 11.47 -11.59
C ALA A 507 -3.86 12.19 -10.37
N GLY A 508 -2.63 12.70 -10.50
CA GLY A 508 -1.87 13.27 -9.39
C GLY A 508 -0.88 12.28 -8.73
N THR A 509 -0.83 11.03 -9.18
CA THR A 509 0.10 10.02 -8.65
C THR A 509 1.48 10.03 -9.31
N ASP A 510 1.72 10.87 -10.31
CA ASP A 510 3.00 10.94 -11.02
C ASP A 510 4.16 11.45 -10.12
N LEU A 511 3.87 12.05 -8.95
CA LEU A 511 4.87 12.48 -7.97
C LEU A 511 5.22 11.43 -6.89
N ILE A 512 4.36 10.43 -6.68
CA ILE A 512 4.49 9.41 -5.62
C ILE A 512 4.31 8.05 -6.30
N ALA A 513 5.35 7.67 -7.02
CA ALA A 513 5.45 6.37 -7.65
C ALA A 513 6.30 5.44 -6.78
N VAL A 514 6.00 4.15 -6.87
CA VAL A 514 6.79 3.10 -6.25
C VAL A 514 7.85 2.70 -7.26
N SER A 515 9.08 2.45 -6.82
CA SER A 515 10.17 2.08 -7.72
C SER A 515 10.82 0.76 -7.28
N PRO A 516 11.27 -0.08 -8.22
CA PRO A 516 11.97 -1.31 -7.88
C PRO A 516 13.21 -1.02 -7.04
N MET A 517 13.43 -1.78 -5.97
CA MET A 517 14.58 -1.60 -5.08
C MET A 517 15.88 -2.12 -5.69
N HIS A 518 15.81 -3.07 -6.63
CA HIS A 518 16.97 -3.71 -7.26
C HIS A 518 17.63 -2.90 -8.38
N ARG A 519 17.10 -1.71 -8.71
CA ARG A 519 17.63 -0.86 -9.78
C ARG A 519 17.52 0.62 -9.44
N ALA A 520 18.44 1.40 -9.98
CA ALA A 520 18.45 2.84 -9.80
C ALA A 520 17.17 3.46 -10.40
N ASP A 521 16.52 4.31 -9.62
CA ASP A 521 15.44 5.17 -10.10
C ASP A 521 15.56 6.54 -9.40
N PRO A 522 16.55 7.34 -9.82
CA PRO A 522 16.84 8.61 -9.17
C PRO A 522 15.69 9.61 -9.36
N VAL A 523 14.94 9.54 -10.46
CA VAL A 523 13.83 10.47 -10.73
C VAL A 523 12.68 10.24 -9.76
N THR A 524 12.18 9.01 -9.64
CA THR A 524 11.08 8.70 -8.71
C THR A 524 11.47 8.97 -7.26
N THR A 525 12.70 8.60 -6.89
CA THR A 525 13.24 8.84 -5.55
C THR A 525 13.33 10.33 -5.25
N GLN A 526 13.91 11.13 -6.15
CA GLN A 526 14.06 12.58 -5.97
C GLN A 526 12.71 13.30 -5.95
N ASN A 527 11.73 12.87 -6.75
CA ASN A 527 10.38 13.44 -6.71
C ASN A 527 9.74 13.27 -5.32
N THR A 528 9.87 12.08 -4.73
CA THR A 528 9.36 11.83 -3.38
C THR A 528 10.14 12.63 -2.33
N LEU A 529 11.47 12.64 -2.40
CA LEU A 529 12.32 13.41 -1.47
C LEU A 529 12.08 14.93 -1.57
N ALA A 530 11.78 15.45 -2.77
CA ALA A 530 11.47 16.87 -2.95
C ALA A 530 10.23 17.30 -2.15
N LEU A 531 9.25 16.40 -2.01
CA LEU A 531 8.08 16.62 -1.15
C LEU A 531 8.46 16.60 0.33
N LEU A 532 9.33 15.67 0.72
CA LEU A 532 9.74 15.50 2.13
C LEU A 532 10.76 16.55 2.59
N LYS A 533 11.52 17.15 1.66
CA LYS A 533 12.63 18.08 1.91
C LYS A 533 12.37 19.11 3.03
N PRO A 534 11.19 19.77 3.13
CA PRO A 534 10.96 20.76 4.17
C PRO A 534 11.01 20.22 5.60
N ILE A 535 10.68 18.94 5.78
CA ILE A 535 10.65 18.29 7.09
C ILE A 535 11.90 17.46 7.40
N LEU A 536 12.77 17.17 6.43
CA LEU A 536 13.90 16.26 6.67
C LEU A 536 14.93 16.90 7.65
N PRO A 537 15.35 16.20 8.72
CA PRO A 537 16.53 16.59 9.50
C PRO A 537 17.83 16.24 8.75
N PRO A 538 19.00 16.68 9.24
CA PRO A 538 20.26 16.02 8.93
C PRO A 538 20.18 14.53 9.30
N SER A 539 20.54 13.65 8.36
CA SER A 539 20.43 12.20 8.59
C SER A 539 21.46 11.68 9.58
N MET A 540 21.01 10.84 10.52
CA MET A 540 21.86 10.12 11.45
C MET A 540 22.71 9.03 10.76
N LEU A 541 22.35 8.68 9.53
CA LEU A 541 23.00 7.65 8.74
C LEU A 541 23.46 8.23 7.39
N ALA A 542 24.63 7.77 6.93
CA ALA A 542 25.02 7.90 5.53
C ALA A 542 25.67 6.60 5.08
N VAL A 543 25.33 6.15 3.87
CA VAL A 543 25.91 4.98 3.23
C VAL A 543 26.39 5.40 1.85
N GLU A 544 27.70 5.35 1.62
CA GLU A 544 28.37 5.91 0.44
C GLU A 544 29.20 4.83 -0.25
N GLY A 545 29.16 4.81 -1.58
CA GLY A 545 29.87 3.83 -2.39
C GLY A 545 29.19 3.64 -3.75
N GLY A 546 29.79 2.82 -4.62
CA GLY A 546 29.14 2.44 -5.87
C GLY A 546 27.90 1.58 -5.59
N ASN A 547 26.76 1.91 -6.23
CA ASN A 547 25.47 1.22 -6.07
C ASN A 547 24.94 1.18 -4.63
N ALA A 548 25.31 2.18 -3.82
CA ALA A 548 24.84 2.29 -2.43
C ALA A 548 23.34 2.59 -2.35
N GLU A 549 22.74 3.19 -3.38
CA GLU A 549 21.33 3.59 -3.42
C GLU A 549 20.35 2.40 -3.51
N GLN A 550 20.83 1.19 -3.82
CA GLN A 550 20.09 -0.06 -3.71
C GLN A 550 20.49 -0.86 -2.46
N VAL A 551 21.26 -0.28 -1.54
CA VAL A 551 21.54 -0.85 -0.22
C VAL A 551 20.66 -0.16 0.81
N TYR A 552 19.76 -0.90 1.43
CA TYR A 552 19.04 -0.43 2.61
C TYR A 552 19.86 -0.74 3.87
N CYS A 553 19.90 0.19 4.82
CA CYS A 553 20.50 -0.02 6.13
C CYS A 553 19.45 0.32 7.20
N ASP A 554 18.94 -0.73 7.84
CA ASP A 554 18.02 -0.63 8.96
C ASP A 554 18.79 -0.32 10.24
N VAL A 555 18.29 0.63 11.04
CA VAL A 555 18.95 1.08 12.28
C VAL A 555 18.01 0.87 13.46
N SER A 556 18.51 0.19 14.48
CA SER A 556 17.79 0.00 15.74
C SER A 556 18.73 0.16 16.93
N LEU A 557 18.19 0.64 18.05
CA LEU A 557 18.84 0.47 19.36
C LEU A 557 18.52 -0.92 19.89
N CYS A 558 19.44 -1.51 20.62
CA CYS A 558 19.24 -2.81 21.25
C CYS A 558 20.02 -2.90 22.56
N GLN A 559 19.81 -3.98 23.31
CA GLN A 559 20.66 -4.25 24.47
C GLN A 559 22.13 -4.29 24.04
N GLY A 560 22.96 -3.46 24.67
CA GLY A 560 24.40 -3.36 24.38
C GLY A 560 24.80 -2.27 23.38
N GLY A 561 23.85 -1.59 22.72
CA GLY A 561 24.15 -0.46 21.84
C GLY A 561 23.17 -0.31 20.68
N ALA A 562 23.67 -0.45 19.45
CA ALA A 562 22.85 -0.39 18.24
C ALA A 562 23.15 -1.54 17.28
N LEU A 563 22.18 -1.85 16.43
CA LEU A 563 22.26 -2.86 15.38
C LEU A 563 21.96 -2.20 14.04
N LEU A 564 22.93 -2.25 13.13
CA LEU A 564 22.82 -1.77 11.75
C LEU A 564 22.74 -2.99 10.83
N GLN A 565 21.66 -3.12 10.06
CA GLN A 565 21.45 -4.28 9.19
C GLN A 565 21.35 -3.82 7.75
N LEU A 566 22.35 -4.18 6.96
CA LEU A 566 22.49 -3.80 5.58
C LEU A 566 21.96 -4.91 4.68
N ILE A 567 21.07 -4.54 3.77
CA ILE A 567 20.42 -5.41 2.81
C ILE A 567 20.72 -4.87 1.42
N ASN A 568 21.37 -5.68 0.59
CA ASN A 568 21.75 -5.29 -0.76
C ASN A 568 20.72 -5.82 -1.76
N TYR A 569 20.06 -4.90 -2.44
CA TYR A 569 19.09 -5.23 -3.48
C TYR A 569 19.70 -5.27 -4.88
N ASN A 570 20.96 -4.89 -5.07
CA ASN A 570 21.63 -4.99 -6.37
C ASN A 570 21.63 -6.44 -6.84
N ALA A 571 21.03 -6.70 -8.01
CA ALA A 571 20.91 -8.04 -8.55
C ALA A 571 20.89 -8.03 -10.08
N GLU A 572 21.39 -9.11 -10.68
CA GLU A 572 21.16 -9.44 -12.08
C GLU A 572 19.95 -10.37 -12.14
N LEU A 573 18.91 -9.94 -12.87
CA LEU A 573 17.62 -10.60 -12.94
C LEU A 573 17.27 -10.97 -14.38
N HIS A 574 16.53 -12.07 -14.56
CA HIS A 574 16.16 -12.57 -15.88
C HIS A 574 14.67 -12.95 -15.96
N PRO A 575 13.75 -12.00 -15.68
CA PRO A 575 12.31 -12.28 -15.68
C PRO A 575 11.81 -12.91 -16.98
N GLU A 576 12.46 -12.62 -18.10
CA GLU A 576 12.16 -13.12 -19.44
C GLU A 576 12.45 -14.62 -19.64
N LEU A 577 13.25 -15.23 -18.74
CA LEU A 577 13.65 -16.64 -18.87
C LEU A 577 12.67 -17.57 -18.15
N PRO A 578 12.58 -18.86 -18.53
CA PRO A 578 11.86 -19.86 -17.76
C PRO A 578 12.37 -19.98 -16.31
N GLU A 579 11.48 -20.29 -15.35
CA GLU A 579 11.79 -20.33 -13.90
C GLU A 579 13.04 -21.14 -13.53
N LEU A 580 13.29 -22.27 -14.22
CA LEU A 580 14.48 -23.11 -13.99
C LEU A 580 15.78 -22.46 -14.49
N GLU A 581 15.71 -21.62 -15.52
CA GLU A 581 16.87 -20.88 -16.02
C GLU A 581 17.11 -19.62 -15.17
N GLN A 582 16.04 -18.97 -14.69
CA GLN A 582 16.15 -17.90 -13.68
C GLN A 582 16.95 -18.37 -12.46
N GLN A 583 16.58 -19.53 -11.89
CA GLN A 583 17.27 -20.12 -10.74
C GLN A 583 18.79 -20.27 -10.90
N LYS A 584 19.28 -20.46 -12.14
CA LYS A 584 20.70 -20.66 -12.42
C LYS A 584 21.45 -19.36 -12.65
N ARG A 585 20.77 -18.32 -13.12
CA ARG A 585 21.40 -17.08 -13.62
C ARG A 585 21.21 -15.90 -12.68
N GLU A 586 20.07 -15.83 -12.00
CA GLU A 586 19.77 -14.74 -11.08
C GLU A 586 20.70 -14.78 -9.86
N HIS A 587 21.36 -13.66 -9.60
CA HIS A 587 22.28 -13.52 -8.48
C HIS A 587 22.37 -12.07 -8.00
N THR A 588 22.77 -11.90 -6.75
CA THR A 588 23.04 -10.59 -6.15
C THR A 588 24.37 -10.07 -6.65
N ILE A 589 24.42 -8.80 -7.04
CA ILE A 589 25.65 -8.10 -7.43
C ILE A 589 26.27 -7.52 -6.14
N PRO A 590 27.43 -8.01 -5.68
CA PRO A 590 28.02 -7.53 -4.43
C PRO A 590 28.50 -6.08 -4.53
N VAL A 591 28.32 -5.32 -3.45
CA VAL A 591 28.87 -3.98 -3.30
C VAL A 591 30.19 -4.06 -2.52
N THR A 592 31.22 -3.33 -2.94
CA THR A 592 32.53 -3.32 -2.28
C THR A 592 32.86 -1.94 -1.71
N ASN A 593 33.63 -1.93 -0.62
CA ASN A 593 34.11 -0.72 0.04
C ASN A 593 32.99 0.27 0.40
N LEU A 594 31.86 -0.24 0.89
CA LEU A 594 30.73 0.58 1.29
C LEU A 594 31.06 1.33 2.58
N ARG A 595 31.17 2.65 2.49
CA ARG A 595 31.46 3.52 3.64
C ARG A 595 30.16 3.83 4.37
N VAL A 596 30.12 3.56 5.66
CA VAL A 596 28.95 3.80 6.51
C VAL A 596 29.33 4.79 7.61
N ARG A 597 28.53 5.85 7.76
CA ARG A 597 28.58 6.79 8.89
C ARG A 597 27.29 6.62 9.67
N PHE A 598 27.41 6.41 10.98
CA PHE A 598 26.28 6.38 11.90
C PHE A 598 26.55 7.33 13.07
N THR A 599 25.59 8.19 13.36
CA THR A 599 25.61 9.12 14.49
C THR A 599 24.64 8.60 15.54
N PRO A 600 25.14 8.00 16.64
CA PRO A 600 24.27 7.50 17.69
C PRO A 600 23.43 8.62 18.32
N PRO A 601 22.19 8.31 18.74
CA PRO A 601 21.34 9.29 19.40
C PRO A 601 21.97 9.77 20.71
N LYS A 602 21.59 10.99 21.13
CA LYS A 602 22.08 11.63 22.38
C LYS A 602 23.61 11.78 22.46
N GLY A 603 24.30 11.85 21.31
CA GLY A 603 25.75 12.08 21.26
C GLY A 603 26.60 10.92 21.80
N GLN A 604 26.03 9.71 21.92
CA GLN A 604 26.78 8.55 22.40
C GLN A 604 27.97 8.23 21.47
N ARG A 605 29.09 7.80 22.07
CA ARG A 605 30.31 7.43 21.33
C ARG A 605 30.28 5.95 20.96
N ILE A 606 30.69 5.65 19.73
CA ILE A 606 30.94 4.27 19.28
C ILE A 606 32.24 3.78 19.90
N LYS A 607 32.22 2.63 20.56
CA LYS A 607 33.38 1.96 21.16
C LYS A 607 33.97 0.90 20.25
N ALA A 608 33.13 0.02 19.74
CA ALA A 608 33.52 -1.13 18.94
C ALA A 608 32.46 -1.42 17.88
N LEU A 609 32.90 -2.04 16.79
CA LEU A 609 32.07 -2.45 15.67
C LEU A 609 32.40 -3.89 15.31
N THR A 610 31.40 -4.76 15.33
CA THR A 610 31.55 -6.17 14.93
C THR A 610 30.67 -6.47 13.73
N LEU A 611 31.30 -6.84 12.61
CA LEU A 611 30.67 -7.28 11.38
C LEU A 611 30.27 -8.76 11.47
N LYS A 612 29.02 -9.01 11.11
CA LYS A 612 28.41 -10.34 11.01
C LYS A 612 27.91 -10.55 9.58
N ILE A 613 28.39 -11.60 8.91
CA ILE A 613 27.93 -11.99 7.56
C ILE A 613 27.59 -13.49 7.59
N PRO A 614 26.40 -13.91 7.10
CA PRO A 614 26.05 -15.32 7.00
C PRO A 614 27.08 -16.17 6.26
N GLY A 615 27.63 -17.16 6.98
CA GLY A 615 28.66 -18.08 6.48
C GLY A 615 30.09 -17.60 6.65
N ALA A 616 30.31 -16.39 7.18
CA ALA A 616 31.65 -15.83 7.44
C ALA A 616 31.98 -15.82 8.94
N LYS A 617 33.27 -15.68 9.25
CA LYS A 617 33.72 -15.36 10.60
C LYS A 617 33.45 -13.90 10.93
N ASP A 618 33.21 -13.62 12.20
CA ASP A 618 33.13 -12.27 12.73
C ASP A 618 34.39 -11.48 12.39
N ALA A 619 34.23 -10.19 12.11
CA ALA A 619 35.33 -9.28 11.89
C ALA A 619 35.11 -7.97 12.65
N GLU A 620 36.17 -7.42 13.24
CA GLU A 620 36.12 -6.06 13.78
C GLU A 620 36.24 -5.04 12.65
N LEU A 621 35.47 -3.96 12.73
CA LEU A 621 35.56 -2.86 11.78
C LEU A 621 36.25 -1.66 12.43
N PRO A 622 37.34 -1.14 11.82
CA PRO A 622 37.98 0.05 12.34
C PRO A 622 37.09 1.27 12.09
N LEU A 623 36.95 2.11 13.13
CA LEU A 623 36.25 3.38 13.05
C LEU A 623 37.24 4.50 12.73
N HIS A 624 37.01 5.21 11.62
CA HIS A 624 37.81 6.34 11.16
C HIS A 624 36.92 7.57 10.97
N ASN A 625 37.14 8.62 11.76
CA ASN A 625 36.38 9.88 11.70
C ASN A 625 34.85 9.68 11.72
N GLY A 626 34.37 8.75 12.57
CA GLY A 626 32.93 8.45 12.71
C GLY A 626 32.34 7.61 11.57
N SER A 627 33.17 7.11 10.65
CA SER A 627 32.78 6.18 9.59
C SER A 627 33.53 4.85 9.70
N PHE A 628 32.96 3.80 9.15
CA PHE A 628 33.62 2.50 8.94
C PHE A 628 33.32 1.99 7.54
N THR A 629 34.08 1.01 7.07
CA THR A 629 33.93 0.46 5.71
C THR A 629 33.57 -1.01 5.77
N ILE A 630 32.50 -1.39 5.07
CA ILE A 630 32.18 -2.79 4.82
C ILE A 630 32.91 -3.20 3.54
N PRO A 631 33.89 -4.12 3.61
CA PRO A 631 34.76 -4.43 2.48
C PRO A 631 34.00 -5.08 1.31
N LYS A 632 33.04 -5.96 1.62
CA LYS A 632 32.16 -6.61 0.66
C LYS A 632 30.81 -6.90 1.30
N LEU A 633 29.74 -6.46 0.64
CA LEU A 633 28.36 -6.77 0.96
C LEU A 633 27.76 -7.56 -0.20
N SER A 634 27.55 -8.87 0.00
CA SER A 634 26.74 -9.68 -0.92
C SER A 634 25.27 -9.40 -0.68
N GLN A 635 24.47 -10.27 -0.05
CA GLN A 635 23.05 -10.01 0.22
C GLN A 635 22.81 -9.23 1.51
N TYR A 636 23.62 -9.53 2.54
CA TYR A 636 23.35 -9.07 3.90
C TYR A 636 24.62 -8.94 4.73
N ALA A 637 24.63 -7.94 5.60
CA ALA A 637 25.56 -7.81 6.71
C ALA A 637 24.85 -7.18 7.92
N ALA A 638 25.23 -7.60 9.12
CA ALA A 638 24.89 -6.88 10.35
C ALA A 638 26.15 -6.28 10.96
N VAL A 639 26.03 -5.07 11.51
CA VAL A 639 27.08 -4.43 12.30
C VAL A 639 26.53 -4.18 13.70
N LEU A 640 27.09 -4.89 14.66
CA LEU A 640 26.86 -4.64 16.08
C LEU A 640 27.71 -3.44 16.48
N VAL A 641 27.06 -2.41 17.02
CA VAL A 641 27.70 -1.17 17.44
C VAL A 641 27.63 -1.10 18.95
N GLU A 642 28.77 -1.26 19.61
CA GLU A 642 28.87 -1.04 21.05
C GLU A 642 28.93 0.47 21.33
N LEU A 643 28.00 0.95 22.15
CA LEU A 643 27.93 2.37 22.52
C LEU A 643 28.49 2.58 23.93
N ALA A 644 29.18 3.70 24.12
CA ALA A 644 29.62 4.12 25.44
C ALA A 644 28.41 4.49 26.33
N ALA A 645 28.51 4.18 27.62
CA ALA A 645 27.55 4.66 28.60
C ALA A 645 27.49 6.20 28.51
N THR A 646 26.28 6.75 28.56
CA THR A 646 26.08 8.19 28.63
C THR A 646 26.70 8.67 29.94
N VAL A 647 27.68 9.58 29.87
CA VAL A 647 28.11 10.31 31.07
C VAL A 647 26.88 11.12 31.46
N GLN A 648 26.26 10.80 32.59
CA GLN A 648 25.20 11.64 33.15
C GLN A 648 25.82 13.02 33.39
N GLU A 649 25.29 14.05 32.71
CA GLU A 649 25.51 15.45 33.09
C GLU A 649 24.81 15.77 34.40
#